data_AF-A0A8S9DLU4-F1
#
_entry.id   AF-A0A8S9DLU4-F1
#
_cell.length_a   1.000
_cell.length_b   1.000
_cell.length_c   1.000
_cell.angle_alpha   90.00
_cell.angle_beta   90.00
_cell.angle_gamma   90.00
#
_symmetry.space_group_name_H-M   'P 1'
#
loop_
_entity.id
_entity.type
_entity.pdbx_description
1 polymer ?
#
loop_
_entity_poly.entity_id
_entity_poly.type
_entity_poly.pdbx_seq_one_letter_code
_entity_poly.pdbx_strand_id
1 'polypeptide(L)'
;MSLIYSFGDWIRRRRKSLDLTQAVLAIQVGCSVVTIKKIEQDERRPSRLMAERLADCLCIPIPEQPSFIRAALSELSPDRLFPPATEFPASKIFTHLPQPFTPLIGRRKEISEAIHQLRHQTRLLTLTGIGGVGKTRLALAIALEIINEFRNGVVFVSLASIQDHVLVAAKIAMDLGLKESGEQSIREILTSFLSNQQILLVLDNFEHLLPSAPLLADLLLTAPELRLLVTSRALLHLSGEAVLTILPFNLPETSTTLDSNQYFHRISRSDAVRLFVTRARARYPVFRLVKENSHQVVEICRKLDGLPLAIELAASRVSEYPLETLHEGLLRRLDLLTDGYLDLPARQQTLRGTFDWSFAHLDAIEQDLFASFGVFSGGFTLEAALAVCGSYSRYDLLTGIRGLVDKNMVVRAGEERYNMLETAHEYALERLEIAEQTLYSRRTHLAYFMQLANQAAPHLWDKEQGEWLRRLTVEIDNFRGALRWALNREITDPEEVDMGARIAASLWYFWYLTGRLQEGQNWLILALNLVPQLNRTRARLLMADGTLLWQQGKLPMADSRLQESIDLLSFLEDEAGLAEAIHMHGHIVFDQRNYEEAKNIFQKSLSTYEALGDCVIRITLLGDLGLVACHQGDLVSARAYYEQCMELYIMYEIKDGEAQTYIRLGDVARLEGDYEKAGGFYEKSLLINRGLKISLEIACSLHKLGFSALHKGELHQAQALFRESLALQHEFGNQQGMAECLAGLASVDVYVGRYEEAARNFCAARRILTKTGLPIGPADLAEWQRDEEKARSKCGSKQFELAWSKGMDDPVEFIIKSVLPEVPLLKS
;
A
#
# COMPACT_ATOMS: atom_id res chain seq x y z
N MET A 1 -24.23 -71.88 -24.50
CA MET A 1 -25.64 -72.04 -24.09
C MET A 1 -26.17 -70.67 -23.71
N SER A 2 -26.99 -70.05 -24.56
CA SER A 2 -27.69 -68.80 -24.23
C SER A 2 -28.68 -69.10 -23.11
N LEU A 3 -28.38 -68.65 -21.89
CA LEU A 3 -29.31 -68.73 -20.77
C LEU A 3 -30.49 -67.80 -21.10
N ILE A 4 -31.62 -68.39 -21.49
CA ILE A 4 -32.87 -67.67 -21.73
C ILE A 4 -33.32 -67.13 -20.37
N TYR A 5 -33.27 -65.81 -20.18
CA TYR A 5 -33.73 -65.17 -18.94
C TYR A 5 -35.12 -64.61 -19.14
N SER A 6 -35.98 -64.77 -18.14
CA SER A 6 -37.19 -63.96 -18.03
C SER A 6 -36.83 -62.50 -17.74
N PHE A 7 -37.74 -61.56 -18.02
CA PHE A 7 -37.50 -60.14 -17.74
C PHE A 7 -37.37 -59.88 -16.23
N GLY A 8 -38.14 -60.60 -15.40
CA GLY A 8 -38.01 -60.53 -13.94
C GLY A 8 -36.66 -61.04 -13.45
N ASP A 9 -36.16 -62.14 -14.02
CA ASP A 9 -34.81 -62.64 -13.72
C ASP A 9 -33.71 -61.66 -14.12
N TRP A 10 -33.90 -60.97 -15.25
CA TRP A 10 -32.98 -59.94 -15.74
C TRP A 10 -32.88 -58.78 -14.74
N ILE A 11 -34.02 -58.22 -14.31
CA ILE A 11 -34.08 -57.15 -13.32
C ILE A 11 -33.43 -57.59 -12.01
N ARG A 12 -33.76 -58.80 -11.53
CA ARG A 12 -33.23 -59.33 -10.27
C ARG A 12 -31.71 -59.43 -10.28
N ARG A 13 -31.13 -59.85 -11.41
CA ARG A 13 -29.67 -59.95 -11.58
C ARG A 13 -29.02 -58.58 -11.66
N ARG A 14 -29.58 -57.65 -12.43
CA ARG A 14 -29.07 -56.28 -12.55
C ARG A 14 -29.15 -55.52 -11.23
N ARG A 15 -30.25 -55.67 -10.49
CA ARG A 15 -30.39 -55.08 -9.15
C ARG A 15 -29.30 -55.61 -8.20
N LYS A 16 -29.07 -56.93 -8.21
CA LYS A 16 -28.02 -57.56 -7.39
C LYS A 16 -26.62 -57.11 -7.80
N SER A 17 -26.33 -56.88 -9.09
CA SER A 17 -25.02 -56.36 -9.52
C SER A 17 -24.77 -54.90 -9.13
N LEU A 18 -25.83 -54.16 -8.76
CA LEU A 18 -25.74 -52.78 -8.28
C LEU A 18 -25.83 -52.68 -6.74
N ASP A 19 -25.76 -53.81 -6.02
CA ASP A 19 -25.93 -53.90 -4.56
C ASP A 19 -27.22 -53.26 -4.01
N LEU A 20 -28.26 -53.17 -4.85
CA LEU A 20 -29.55 -52.59 -4.45
C LEU A 20 -30.44 -53.64 -3.78
N THR A 21 -31.05 -53.30 -2.64
CA THR A 21 -32.12 -54.12 -2.05
C THR A 21 -33.46 -53.88 -2.76
N GLN A 22 -34.40 -54.82 -2.69
CA GLN A 22 -35.75 -54.63 -3.24
C GLN A 22 -36.45 -53.40 -2.62
N ALA A 23 -36.16 -53.10 -1.35
CA ALA A 23 -36.69 -51.93 -0.66
C ALA A 23 -36.14 -50.61 -1.22
N VAL A 24 -34.82 -50.54 -1.45
CA VAL A 24 -34.17 -49.36 -2.02
C VAL A 24 -34.65 -49.11 -3.45
N LEU A 25 -34.72 -50.15 -4.29
CA LEU A 25 -35.22 -50.01 -5.66
C LEU A 25 -36.68 -49.57 -5.69
N ALA A 26 -37.52 -50.09 -4.79
CA ALA A 26 -38.92 -49.71 -4.70
C ALA A 26 -39.09 -48.21 -4.35
N ILE A 27 -38.28 -47.70 -3.41
CA ILE A 27 -38.26 -46.28 -3.05
C ILE A 27 -37.86 -45.41 -4.25
N GLN A 28 -36.77 -45.77 -4.94
CA GLN A 28 -36.24 -45.00 -6.06
C GLN A 28 -37.22 -44.96 -7.26
N VAL A 29 -37.89 -46.07 -7.56
CA VAL A 29 -38.90 -46.15 -8.62
C VAL A 29 -40.22 -45.47 -8.21
N GLY A 30 -40.47 -45.34 -6.90
CA GLY A 30 -41.71 -44.79 -6.34
C GLY A 30 -42.86 -45.81 -6.34
N CYS A 31 -42.58 -47.07 -5.97
CA CYS A 31 -43.58 -48.13 -5.88
C CYS A 31 -43.42 -48.98 -4.60
N SER A 32 -44.34 -49.91 -4.36
CA SER A 32 -44.25 -50.80 -3.20
C SER A 32 -43.19 -51.90 -3.39
N VAL A 33 -42.56 -52.35 -2.30
CA VAL A 33 -41.60 -53.48 -2.33
C VAL A 33 -42.24 -54.75 -2.91
N VAL A 34 -43.54 -54.96 -2.63
CA VAL A 34 -44.32 -56.07 -3.19
C VAL A 34 -44.44 -55.96 -4.71
N THR A 35 -44.52 -54.75 -5.25
CA THR A 35 -44.56 -54.50 -6.70
C THR A 35 -43.24 -54.93 -7.37
N ILE A 36 -42.08 -54.53 -6.81
CA ILE A 36 -40.77 -54.97 -7.31
C ILE A 36 -40.63 -56.49 -7.23
N LYS A 37 -41.04 -57.09 -6.11
CA LYS A 37 -41.01 -58.55 -5.92
C LYS A 37 -41.83 -59.29 -6.99
N LYS A 38 -43.06 -58.83 -7.29
CA LYS A 38 -43.91 -59.41 -8.33
C LYS A 38 -43.34 -59.22 -9.74
N ILE A 39 -42.64 -58.13 -10.01
CA ILE A 39 -41.96 -57.90 -11.30
C ILE A 39 -40.76 -58.85 -11.45
N GLU A 40 -39.95 -59.03 -10.40
CA GLU A 40 -38.83 -59.98 -10.40
C GLU A 40 -39.25 -61.44 -10.52
N GLN A 41 -40.50 -61.76 -10.16
CA GLN A 41 -41.10 -63.10 -10.30
C GLN A 41 -41.89 -63.26 -11.61
N ASP A 42 -41.88 -62.25 -12.50
CA ASP A 42 -42.70 -62.16 -13.71
C ASP A 42 -44.23 -62.30 -13.48
N GLU A 43 -44.70 -62.20 -12.24
CA GLU A 43 -46.13 -62.20 -11.88
C GLU A 43 -46.84 -60.90 -12.28
N ARG A 44 -46.08 -59.81 -12.50
CA ARG A 44 -46.60 -58.51 -12.90
C ARG A 44 -45.67 -57.80 -13.87
N ARG A 45 -46.22 -57.25 -14.96
CA ARG A 45 -45.49 -56.37 -15.89
C ARG A 45 -45.53 -54.91 -15.43
N PRO A 46 -44.45 -54.14 -15.59
CA PRO A 46 -44.45 -52.72 -15.30
C PRO A 46 -45.26 -51.91 -16.33
N SER A 47 -45.82 -50.78 -15.91
CA SER A 47 -46.34 -49.77 -16.85
C SER A 47 -45.18 -49.08 -17.56
N ARG A 48 -45.43 -48.42 -18.70
CA ARG A 48 -44.40 -47.70 -19.45
C ARG A 48 -43.63 -46.69 -18.59
N LEU A 49 -44.34 -45.87 -17.81
CA LEU A 49 -43.73 -44.91 -16.89
C LEU A 49 -42.87 -45.59 -15.82
N MET A 50 -43.27 -46.77 -15.35
CA MET A 50 -42.48 -47.53 -14.37
C MET A 50 -41.28 -48.22 -15.02
N ALA A 51 -41.38 -48.63 -16.29
CA ALA A 51 -40.27 -49.17 -17.06
C ALA A 51 -39.20 -48.11 -17.33
N GLU A 52 -39.61 -46.87 -17.66
CA GLU A 52 -38.68 -45.72 -17.81
C GLU A 52 -37.94 -45.45 -16.50
N ARG A 53 -38.66 -45.37 -15.37
CA ARG A 53 -38.02 -45.19 -14.04
C ARG A 53 -37.12 -46.35 -13.65
N LEU A 54 -37.51 -47.59 -13.96
CA LEU A 54 -36.67 -48.75 -13.74
C LEU A 54 -35.40 -48.67 -14.59
N ALA A 55 -35.47 -48.13 -15.80
CA ALA A 55 -34.30 -47.96 -16.66
C ALA A 55 -33.29 -46.99 -16.05
N ASP A 56 -33.77 -45.89 -15.48
CA ASP A 56 -32.91 -44.91 -14.80
C ASP A 56 -32.31 -45.50 -13.51
N CYS A 57 -33.13 -46.13 -12.66
CA CYS A 57 -32.68 -46.68 -11.38
C CYS A 57 -31.72 -47.88 -11.53
N LEU A 58 -31.84 -48.64 -12.62
CA LEU A 58 -30.96 -49.77 -12.93
C LEU A 58 -29.76 -49.37 -13.81
N CYS A 59 -29.56 -48.06 -14.01
CA CYS A 59 -28.47 -47.49 -14.81
C CYS A 59 -28.37 -48.14 -16.20
N ILE A 60 -29.50 -48.19 -16.92
CA ILE A 60 -29.57 -48.68 -18.29
C ILE A 60 -29.02 -47.60 -19.23
N PRO A 61 -28.01 -47.88 -20.09
CA PRO A 61 -27.48 -46.92 -21.03
C PRO A 61 -28.56 -46.35 -21.96
N ILE A 62 -28.54 -45.04 -22.23
CA ILE A 62 -29.51 -44.34 -23.10
C ILE A 62 -29.76 -45.06 -24.44
N PRO A 63 -28.74 -45.60 -25.15
CA PRO A 63 -28.97 -46.34 -26.40
C PRO A 63 -29.80 -47.62 -26.23
N GLU A 64 -29.76 -48.23 -25.05
CA GLU A 64 -30.40 -49.51 -24.73
C GLU A 64 -31.74 -49.35 -24.01
N GLN A 65 -32.05 -48.14 -23.51
CA GLN A 65 -33.33 -47.86 -22.84
C GLN A 65 -34.56 -48.18 -23.70
N PRO A 66 -34.61 -47.89 -25.02
CA PRO A 66 -35.75 -48.26 -25.86
C PRO A 66 -35.97 -49.78 -25.91
N SER A 67 -34.89 -50.56 -26.01
CA SER A 67 -34.96 -52.03 -26.00
C SER A 67 -35.42 -52.56 -24.64
N PHE A 68 -34.93 -51.98 -23.54
CA PHE A 68 -35.34 -52.32 -22.18
C PHE A 68 -36.82 -52.03 -21.94
N ILE A 69 -37.31 -50.85 -22.32
CA ILE A 69 -38.72 -50.47 -22.16
C ILE A 69 -39.63 -51.38 -22.99
N ARG A 70 -39.24 -51.71 -24.22
CA ARG A 70 -39.99 -52.66 -25.07
C ARG A 70 -40.02 -54.06 -24.48
N ALA A 71 -38.92 -54.54 -23.90
CA ALA A 71 -38.91 -55.83 -23.20
C ALA A 71 -39.79 -55.81 -21.94
N ALA A 72 -39.80 -54.69 -21.20
CA ALA A 72 -40.65 -54.49 -20.04
C ALA A 72 -42.16 -54.55 -20.39
N LEU A 73 -42.51 -54.10 -21.59
CA LEU A 73 -43.87 -54.12 -22.15
C LEU A 73 -44.20 -55.41 -22.92
N SER A 74 -43.31 -56.41 -22.93
CA SER A 74 -43.44 -57.68 -23.69
C SER A 74 -43.46 -57.53 -25.22
N GLU A 75 -42.95 -56.42 -25.75
CA GLU A 75 -42.84 -56.13 -27.19
C GLU A 75 -41.50 -56.60 -27.79
N LEU A 76 -40.57 -57.04 -26.95
CA LEU A 76 -39.25 -57.53 -27.30
C LEU A 76 -38.88 -58.71 -26.41
N SER A 77 -38.32 -59.78 -26.97
CA SER A 77 -37.84 -60.90 -26.15
C SER A 77 -36.70 -60.42 -25.23
N PRO A 78 -36.72 -60.76 -23.93
CA PRO A 78 -35.62 -60.43 -23.00
C PRO A 78 -34.26 -60.98 -23.44
N ASP A 79 -34.21 -61.99 -24.31
CA ASP A 79 -32.96 -62.52 -24.88
C ASP A 79 -32.26 -61.53 -25.82
N ARG A 80 -32.97 -60.50 -26.28
CA ARG A 80 -32.42 -59.38 -27.05
C ARG A 80 -31.96 -58.23 -26.17
N LEU A 81 -32.14 -58.32 -24.85
CA LEU A 81 -31.50 -57.41 -23.93
C LEU A 81 -30.03 -57.80 -23.76
N PHE A 82 -29.21 -56.79 -23.57
CA PHE A 82 -27.83 -56.99 -23.16
C PHE A 82 -27.74 -57.79 -21.84
N PRO A 83 -26.64 -58.49 -21.55
CA PRO A 83 -26.53 -59.33 -20.35
C PRO A 83 -26.71 -58.50 -19.05
N PRO A 84 -27.46 -58.98 -18.04
CA PRO A 84 -27.70 -58.22 -16.82
C PRO A 84 -26.43 -58.02 -15.98
N ALA A 85 -25.41 -58.86 -16.20
CA ALA A 85 -24.13 -58.87 -15.50
C ALA A 85 -22.94 -58.41 -16.36
N THR A 86 -23.16 -57.85 -17.56
CA THR A 86 -22.08 -57.12 -18.21
C THR A 86 -21.77 -55.91 -17.33
N GLU A 87 -20.54 -55.87 -16.82
CA GLU A 87 -19.87 -54.64 -16.44
C GLU A 87 -19.87 -53.74 -17.69
N PHE A 88 -20.96 -53.00 -17.89
CA PHE A 88 -20.83 -51.75 -18.61
C PHE A 88 -19.83 -50.96 -17.78
N PRO A 89 -18.73 -50.47 -18.36
CA PRO A 89 -17.97 -49.45 -17.68
C PRO A 89 -19.01 -48.36 -17.39
N ALA A 90 -19.42 -48.23 -16.12
CA ALA A 90 -19.86 -46.95 -15.63
C ALA A 90 -18.82 -46.00 -16.19
N SER A 91 -19.23 -45.01 -16.98
CA SER A 91 -18.34 -43.91 -17.36
C SER A 91 -17.61 -43.55 -16.08
N LYS A 92 -16.34 -43.95 -15.94
CA LYS A 92 -15.64 -43.84 -14.66
C LYS A 92 -15.66 -42.36 -14.38
N ILE A 93 -16.46 -41.93 -13.40
CA ILE A 93 -16.42 -40.56 -12.94
C ILE A 93 -15.08 -40.49 -12.21
N PHE A 94 -14.08 -39.88 -12.84
CA PHE A 94 -12.78 -39.72 -12.23
C PHE A 94 -12.86 -38.53 -11.28
N THR A 95 -13.22 -38.78 -10.03
CA THR A 95 -13.14 -37.79 -8.95
C THR A 95 -12.00 -38.16 -8.03
N HIS A 96 -10.81 -37.67 -8.38
CA HIS A 96 -9.59 -37.81 -7.59
C HIS A 96 -9.15 -36.40 -7.14
N LEU A 97 -9.87 -35.85 -6.17
CA LEU A 97 -9.52 -34.58 -5.53
C LEU A 97 -9.10 -34.83 -4.07
N PRO A 98 -7.90 -34.39 -3.63
CA PRO A 98 -7.54 -34.46 -2.23
C PRO A 98 -8.46 -33.55 -1.41
N GLN A 99 -9.00 -34.07 -0.31
CA GLN A 99 -9.77 -33.26 0.64
C GLN A 99 -8.81 -32.52 1.57
N PRO A 100 -8.77 -31.17 1.54
CA PRO A 100 -7.93 -30.42 2.46
C PRO A 100 -8.45 -30.57 3.90
N PHE A 101 -7.54 -30.83 4.86
CA PHE A 101 -7.87 -31.00 6.28
C PHE A 101 -8.49 -29.77 6.94
N THR A 102 -8.37 -28.60 6.31
CA THR A 102 -8.96 -27.36 6.80
C THR A 102 -9.58 -26.56 5.66
N PRO A 103 -10.70 -25.87 5.91
CA PRO A 103 -11.40 -25.13 4.88
C PRO A 103 -10.56 -23.93 4.39
N LEU A 104 -10.73 -23.58 3.12
CA LEU A 104 -10.15 -22.36 2.57
C LEU A 104 -10.83 -21.13 3.22
N ILE A 105 -10.02 -20.18 3.69
CA ILE A 105 -10.49 -18.93 4.28
C ILE A 105 -10.33 -17.82 3.24
N GLY A 106 -11.41 -17.11 2.97
CA GLY A 106 -11.42 -15.98 2.03
C GLY A 106 -11.50 -16.40 0.56
N ARG A 107 -11.03 -15.52 -0.32
CA ARG A 107 -10.84 -15.78 -1.77
C ARG A 107 -12.09 -16.07 -2.62
N ARG A 108 -13.27 -15.65 -2.15
CA ARG A 108 -14.53 -15.88 -2.89
C ARG A 108 -14.57 -15.19 -4.25
N LYS A 109 -13.93 -14.02 -4.37
CA LYS A 109 -13.87 -13.27 -5.64
C LYS A 109 -13.03 -14.03 -6.66
N GLU A 110 -11.85 -14.48 -6.25
CA GLU A 110 -10.91 -15.24 -7.07
C GLU A 110 -11.49 -16.59 -7.50
N ILE A 111 -12.21 -17.28 -6.61
CA ILE A 111 -12.95 -18.50 -6.98
C ILE A 111 -14.00 -18.19 -8.04
N SER A 112 -14.83 -17.18 -7.82
CA SER A 112 -15.91 -16.81 -8.76
C SER A 112 -15.35 -16.44 -10.13
N GLU A 113 -14.25 -15.68 -10.15
CA GLU A 113 -13.56 -15.27 -11.37
C GLU A 113 -12.95 -16.47 -12.12
N ALA A 114 -12.21 -17.34 -11.41
CA ALA A 114 -11.64 -18.54 -12.01
C ALA A 114 -12.70 -19.47 -12.61
N ILE A 115 -13.81 -19.65 -11.90
CA ILE A 115 -14.95 -20.46 -12.37
C ILE A 115 -15.57 -19.81 -13.61
N HIS A 116 -15.78 -18.50 -13.61
CA HIS A 116 -16.32 -17.79 -14.77
C HIS A 116 -15.42 -17.95 -16.02
N GLN A 117 -14.11 -17.78 -15.84
CA GLN A 117 -13.14 -17.94 -16.92
C GLN A 117 -13.10 -19.37 -17.47
N LEU A 118 -13.04 -20.37 -16.58
CA LEU A 118 -13.08 -21.77 -16.97
C LEU A 118 -14.38 -22.13 -17.68
N ARG A 119 -15.53 -21.55 -17.30
CA ARG A 119 -16.81 -21.84 -17.93
C ARG A 119 -16.98 -21.25 -19.32
N HIS A 120 -16.53 -20.01 -19.53
CA HIS A 120 -16.98 -19.20 -20.66
C HIS A 120 -15.87 -18.59 -21.52
N GLN A 121 -14.64 -18.49 -21.02
CA GLN A 121 -13.60 -17.68 -21.67
C GLN A 121 -12.39 -18.50 -22.12
N THR A 122 -11.96 -19.48 -21.34
CA THR A 122 -10.73 -20.23 -21.62
C THR A 122 -10.84 -21.71 -21.28
N ARG A 123 -9.97 -22.50 -21.91
CA ARG A 123 -9.75 -23.92 -21.60
C ARG A 123 -8.43 -24.16 -20.85
N LEU A 124 -7.58 -23.15 -20.74
CA LEU A 124 -6.33 -23.18 -19.98
C LEU A 124 -6.30 -21.98 -19.05
N LEU A 125 -6.47 -22.23 -17.75
CA LEU A 125 -6.33 -21.23 -16.71
C LEU A 125 -5.10 -21.54 -15.84
N THR A 126 -4.15 -20.62 -15.81
CA THR A 126 -2.98 -20.69 -14.95
C THR A 126 -3.16 -19.76 -13.74
N LEU A 127 -3.18 -20.34 -12.54
CA LEU A 127 -3.08 -19.59 -11.28
C LEU A 127 -1.60 -19.28 -11.01
N THR A 128 -1.25 -17.99 -11.05
CA THR A 128 0.11 -17.50 -10.78
C THR A 128 0.21 -16.78 -9.44
N GLY A 129 1.42 -16.57 -8.94
CA GLY A 129 1.69 -15.84 -7.70
C GLY A 129 2.85 -16.43 -6.91
N ILE A 130 3.29 -15.74 -5.86
CA ILE A 130 4.42 -16.14 -5.01
C ILE A 130 4.24 -17.48 -4.30
N GLY A 131 5.35 -18.04 -3.83
CA GLY A 131 5.35 -19.19 -2.92
C GLY A 131 4.55 -18.87 -1.66
N GLY A 132 3.71 -19.81 -1.20
CA GLY A 132 2.93 -19.63 0.04
C GLY A 132 1.65 -18.79 -0.08
N VAL A 133 1.30 -18.27 -1.26
CA VAL A 133 0.04 -17.51 -1.48
C VAL A 133 -1.23 -18.38 -1.49
N GLY A 134 -1.08 -19.70 -1.48
CA GLY A 134 -2.20 -20.64 -1.38
C GLY A 134 -2.80 -21.12 -2.71
N LYS A 135 -2.08 -20.99 -3.83
CA LYS A 135 -2.53 -21.41 -5.18
C LYS A 135 -3.10 -22.83 -5.22
N THR A 136 -2.42 -23.81 -4.63
CA THR A 136 -2.88 -25.21 -4.56
C THR A 136 -4.21 -25.35 -3.84
N ARG A 137 -4.38 -24.68 -2.69
CA ARG A 137 -5.65 -24.72 -1.95
C ARG A 137 -6.77 -24.01 -2.71
N LEU A 138 -6.46 -22.93 -3.41
CA LEU A 138 -7.41 -22.23 -4.26
C LEU A 138 -7.84 -23.10 -5.45
N ALA A 139 -6.90 -23.76 -6.13
CA ALA A 139 -7.18 -24.66 -7.24
C ALA A 139 -8.09 -25.83 -6.82
N LEU A 140 -7.83 -26.43 -5.65
CA LEU A 140 -8.68 -27.47 -5.09
C LEU A 140 -10.08 -26.96 -4.73
N ALA A 141 -10.19 -25.74 -4.17
CA ALA A 141 -11.49 -25.14 -3.87
C ALA A 141 -12.31 -24.87 -5.14
N ILE A 142 -11.68 -24.33 -6.18
CA ILE A 142 -12.30 -24.14 -7.50
C ILE A 142 -12.79 -25.48 -8.06
N ALA A 143 -11.91 -26.49 -8.06
CA ALA A 143 -12.20 -27.82 -8.58
C ALA A 143 -13.37 -28.52 -7.87
N LEU A 144 -13.46 -28.37 -6.54
CA LEU A 144 -14.56 -28.90 -5.74
C LEU A 144 -15.90 -28.21 -6.04
N GLU A 145 -15.89 -26.90 -6.33
CA GLU A 145 -17.11 -26.13 -6.57
C GLU A 145 -17.75 -26.44 -7.94
N ILE A 146 -16.92 -26.75 -8.96
CA ILE A 146 -17.37 -27.06 -10.33
C ILE A 146 -17.36 -28.56 -10.65
N ILE A 147 -17.16 -29.43 -9.66
CA ILE A 147 -17.00 -30.88 -9.85
C ILE A 147 -18.17 -31.54 -10.60
N ASN A 148 -19.38 -31.03 -10.40
CA ASN A 148 -20.61 -31.57 -11.01
C ASN A 148 -20.83 -31.13 -12.46
N GLU A 149 -19.98 -30.25 -13.01
CA GLU A 149 -20.12 -29.73 -14.37
C GLU A 149 -19.39 -30.58 -15.42
N PHE A 150 -18.44 -31.41 -15.00
CA PHE A 150 -17.64 -32.25 -15.88
C PHE A 150 -18.14 -33.70 -15.83
N ARG A 151 -18.76 -34.18 -16.92
CA ARG A 151 -19.38 -35.52 -16.98
C ARG A 151 -18.40 -36.66 -16.67
N ASN A 152 -17.13 -36.49 -17.03
CA ASN A 152 -16.08 -37.48 -16.81
C ASN A 152 -15.23 -37.18 -15.57
N GLY A 153 -15.55 -36.12 -14.82
CA GLY A 153 -15.01 -35.80 -13.50
C GLY A 153 -13.90 -34.76 -13.49
N VAL A 154 -13.24 -34.65 -12.34
CA VAL A 154 -12.14 -33.73 -12.08
C VAL A 154 -10.98 -34.49 -11.43
N VAL A 155 -9.79 -34.36 -12.00
CA VAL A 155 -8.60 -35.10 -11.58
C VAL A 155 -7.50 -34.14 -11.16
N PHE A 156 -7.02 -34.30 -9.93
CA PHE A 156 -5.86 -33.58 -9.42
C PHE A 156 -4.57 -34.37 -9.67
N VAL A 157 -3.63 -33.73 -10.34
CA VAL A 157 -2.30 -34.27 -10.65
C VAL A 157 -1.28 -33.45 -9.90
N SER A 158 -0.72 -34.03 -8.84
CA SER A 158 0.40 -33.42 -8.11
C SER A 158 1.71 -33.67 -8.87
N LEU A 159 2.35 -32.61 -9.34
CA LEU A 159 3.66 -32.67 -10.00
C LEU A 159 4.81 -32.36 -9.04
N ALA A 160 4.54 -32.15 -7.75
CA ALA A 160 5.54 -31.75 -6.76
C ALA A 160 6.77 -32.67 -6.65
N SER A 161 6.60 -33.97 -6.95
CA SER A 161 7.64 -35.00 -6.84
C SER A 161 8.29 -35.36 -8.18
N ILE A 162 7.91 -34.72 -9.28
CA ILE A 162 8.39 -35.03 -10.62
C ILE A 162 9.50 -34.05 -10.99
N GLN A 163 10.72 -34.54 -11.23
CA GLN A 163 11.84 -33.68 -11.61
C GLN A 163 12.10 -33.65 -13.12
N ASP A 164 11.76 -34.73 -13.81
CA ASP A 164 11.96 -34.87 -15.26
C ASP A 164 10.66 -34.56 -16.02
N HIS A 165 10.74 -33.61 -16.94
CA HIS A 165 9.65 -33.14 -17.78
C HIS A 165 9.08 -34.23 -18.71
N VAL A 166 9.87 -35.26 -19.05
CA VAL A 166 9.42 -36.38 -19.89
C VAL A 166 8.36 -37.24 -19.17
N LEU A 167 8.37 -37.26 -17.82
CA LEU A 167 7.50 -38.09 -17.00
C LEU A 167 6.11 -37.49 -16.76
N VAL A 168 5.86 -36.24 -17.18
CA VAL A 168 4.57 -35.56 -16.95
C VAL A 168 3.42 -36.31 -17.62
N ALA A 169 3.59 -36.76 -18.87
CA ALA A 169 2.57 -37.53 -19.58
C ALA A 169 2.23 -38.84 -18.86
N ALA A 170 3.24 -39.54 -18.36
CA ALA A 170 3.06 -40.78 -17.61
C ALA A 170 2.35 -40.56 -16.27
N LYS A 171 2.65 -39.45 -15.57
CA LYS A 171 2.00 -39.10 -14.31
C LYS A 171 0.51 -38.76 -14.51
N ILE A 172 0.17 -37.98 -15.54
CA ILE A 172 -1.23 -37.68 -15.88
C ILE A 172 -1.97 -38.99 -16.24
N ALA A 173 -1.34 -39.86 -17.04
CA ALA A 173 -1.92 -41.15 -17.40
C ALA A 173 -2.18 -42.04 -16.17
N MET A 174 -1.25 -42.08 -15.23
CA MET A 174 -1.36 -42.83 -13.99
C MET A 174 -2.53 -42.33 -13.12
N ASP A 175 -2.67 -41.01 -12.95
CA ASP A 175 -3.76 -40.42 -12.14
C ASP A 175 -5.14 -40.56 -12.82
N LEU A 176 -5.16 -40.76 -14.14
CA LEU A 176 -6.33 -41.17 -14.92
C LEU A 176 -6.56 -42.69 -14.92
N GLY A 177 -5.70 -43.48 -14.27
CA GLY A 177 -5.80 -44.93 -14.19
C GLY A 177 -5.50 -45.67 -15.50
N LEU A 178 -4.78 -45.03 -16.43
CA LEU A 178 -4.34 -45.59 -17.70
C LEU A 178 -3.03 -46.38 -17.52
N LYS A 179 -2.87 -47.47 -18.28
CA LYS A 179 -1.67 -48.31 -18.28
C LYS A 179 -1.06 -48.33 -19.67
N GLU A 180 0.27 -48.37 -19.74
CA GLU A 180 1.01 -48.49 -20.99
C GLU A 180 0.79 -49.88 -21.59
N SER A 181 0.38 -49.94 -22.86
CA SER A 181 0.19 -51.18 -23.63
C SER A 181 1.12 -51.16 -24.84
N GLY A 182 1.94 -52.21 -24.99
CA GLY A 182 3.25 -52.21 -25.66
C GLY A 182 3.36 -51.86 -27.16
N GLU A 183 2.30 -51.39 -27.84
CA GLU A 183 2.38 -50.90 -29.23
C GLU A 183 2.15 -49.39 -29.37
N GLN A 184 1.68 -48.69 -28.33
CA GLN A 184 1.40 -47.24 -28.36
C GLN A 184 2.20 -46.51 -27.28
N SER A 185 2.69 -45.31 -27.60
CA SER A 185 3.33 -44.45 -26.61
C SER A 185 2.31 -43.92 -25.60
N ILE A 186 2.73 -43.67 -24.35
CA ILE A 186 1.86 -43.14 -23.30
C ILE A 186 1.17 -41.82 -23.69
N ARG A 187 1.80 -41.01 -24.55
CA ARG A 187 1.24 -39.76 -25.08
C ARG A 187 0.08 -40.00 -26.04
N GLU A 188 0.20 -40.99 -26.93
CA GLU A 188 -0.86 -41.36 -27.87
C GLU A 188 -2.08 -41.94 -27.13
N ILE A 189 -1.82 -42.77 -26.11
CA ILE A 189 -2.88 -43.33 -25.24
C ILE A 189 -3.62 -42.19 -24.52
N LEU A 190 -2.89 -41.22 -23.95
CA LEU A 190 -3.48 -40.08 -23.25
C LEU A 190 -4.34 -39.21 -24.18
N THR A 191 -3.83 -38.94 -25.38
CA THR A 191 -4.48 -38.12 -26.40
C THR A 191 -5.77 -38.78 -26.90
N SER A 192 -5.69 -40.06 -27.26
CA SER A 192 -6.83 -40.86 -27.71
C SER A 192 -7.91 -40.94 -26.62
N PHE A 193 -7.49 -41.17 -25.37
CA PHE A 193 -8.42 -41.23 -24.24
C PHE A 193 -9.15 -39.91 -24.01
N LEU A 194 -8.43 -38.78 -23.95
CA LEU A 194 -9.00 -37.47 -23.62
C LEU A 194 -9.86 -36.88 -24.75
N SER A 195 -9.66 -37.30 -26.00
CA SER A 195 -10.38 -36.78 -27.18
C SER A 195 -11.92 -36.77 -27.05
N ASN A 196 -12.48 -37.75 -26.33
CA ASN A 196 -13.93 -37.92 -26.17
C ASN A 196 -14.41 -37.70 -24.71
N GLN A 197 -13.60 -37.07 -23.85
CA GLN A 197 -13.90 -36.90 -22.43
C GLN A 197 -14.13 -35.44 -22.08
N GLN A 198 -15.17 -35.18 -21.29
CA GLN A 198 -15.42 -33.88 -20.67
C GLN A 198 -14.86 -33.90 -19.24
N ILE A 199 -13.59 -33.52 -19.11
CA ILE A 199 -12.81 -33.62 -17.86
C ILE A 199 -12.07 -32.31 -17.56
N LEU A 200 -11.90 -32.02 -16.27
CA LEU A 200 -10.99 -30.97 -15.78
C LEU A 200 -9.75 -31.62 -15.18
N LEU A 201 -8.57 -31.26 -15.69
CA LEU A 201 -7.30 -31.64 -15.06
C LEU A 201 -6.76 -30.45 -14.26
N VAL A 202 -6.49 -30.69 -12.97
CA VAL A 202 -5.84 -29.73 -12.10
C VAL A 202 -4.37 -30.14 -11.98
N LEU A 203 -3.46 -29.39 -12.61
CA LEU A 203 -2.02 -29.65 -12.59
C LEU A 203 -1.36 -28.76 -11.55
N ASP A 204 -0.87 -29.35 -10.45
CA ASP A 204 -0.29 -28.59 -9.35
C ASP A 204 1.24 -28.58 -9.38
N ASN A 205 1.85 -27.41 -9.17
CA ASN A 205 3.29 -27.13 -9.16
C ASN A 205 3.98 -27.27 -10.54
N PHE A 206 3.43 -26.69 -11.61
CA PHE A 206 4.01 -26.82 -12.95
C PHE A 206 5.29 -25.99 -13.19
N GLU A 207 5.66 -25.13 -12.24
CA GLU A 207 6.71 -24.11 -12.35
C GLU A 207 8.13 -24.63 -12.67
N HIS A 208 8.45 -25.88 -12.31
CA HIS A 208 9.74 -26.52 -12.59
C HIS A 208 9.70 -27.42 -13.83
N LEU A 209 8.54 -27.51 -14.50
CA LEU A 209 8.28 -28.41 -15.63
C LEU A 209 7.81 -27.64 -16.87
N LEU A 210 8.14 -26.35 -16.97
CA LEU A 210 7.81 -25.48 -18.10
C LEU A 210 8.20 -26.08 -19.48
N PRO A 211 9.31 -26.83 -19.64
CA PRO A 211 9.59 -27.53 -20.90
C PRO A 211 8.51 -28.55 -21.34
N SER A 212 7.60 -28.95 -20.45
CA SER A 212 6.43 -29.78 -20.76
C SER A 212 5.21 -28.99 -21.23
N ALA A 213 5.24 -27.66 -21.24
CA ALA A 213 4.11 -26.84 -21.66
C ALA A 213 3.57 -27.20 -23.07
N PRO A 214 4.41 -27.49 -24.09
CA PRO A 214 3.93 -27.92 -25.41
C PRO A 214 3.01 -29.14 -25.38
N LEU A 215 3.25 -30.09 -24.46
CA LEU A 215 2.37 -31.26 -24.28
C LEU A 215 0.95 -30.82 -23.92
N LEU A 216 0.79 -29.80 -23.08
CA LEU A 216 -0.54 -29.30 -22.68
C LEU A 216 -1.27 -28.67 -23.87
N ALA A 217 -0.54 -27.95 -24.72
CA ALA A 217 -1.10 -27.40 -25.96
C ALA A 217 -1.58 -28.52 -26.89
N ASP A 218 -0.78 -29.58 -27.08
CA ASP A 218 -1.15 -30.73 -27.90
C ASP A 218 -2.43 -31.43 -27.39
N LEU A 219 -2.56 -31.59 -26.06
CA LEU A 219 -3.76 -32.16 -25.45
C LEU A 219 -4.99 -31.26 -25.63
N LEU A 220 -4.83 -29.94 -25.51
CA LEU A 220 -5.93 -29.01 -25.74
C LEU A 220 -6.38 -28.98 -27.21
N LEU A 221 -5.46 -29.14 -28.15
CA LEU A 221 -5.78 -29.21 -29.59
C LEU A 221 -6.57 -30.46 -29.95
N THR A 222 -6.26 -31.59 -29.31
CA THR A 222 -6.81 -32.91 -29.65
C THR A 222 -8.07 -33.28 -28.85
N ALA A 223 -8.28 -32.68 -27.68
CA ALA A 223 -9.45 -32.91 -26.82
C ALA A 223 -10.27 -31.63 -26.64
N PRO A 224 -11.34 -31.38 -27.42
CA PRO A 224 -12.07 -30.10 -27.41
C PRO A 224 -12.81 -29.81 -26.10
N GLU A 225 -13.23 -30.85 -25.38
CA GLU A 225 -13.96 -30.76 -24.10
C GLU A 225 -13.04 -30.81 -22.87
N LEU A 226 -11.72 -30.88 -23.07
CA LEU A 226 -10.71 -30.83 -22.00
C LEU A 226 -10.50 -29.39 -21.52
N ARG A 227 -10.51 -29.21 -20.20
CA ARG A 227 -10.07 -27.98 -19.52
C ARG A 227 -8.91 -28.27 -18.56
N LEU A 228 -8.00 -27.31 -18.46
CA LEU A 228 -6.81 -27.37 -17.62
C LEU A 228 -6.82 -26.21 -16.62
N LEU A 229 -6.63 -26.53 -15.34
CA LEU A 229 -6.34 -25.58 -14.28
C LEU A 229 -4.92 -25.84 -13.76
N VAL A 230 -4.00 -24.92 -14.00
CA VAL A 230 -2.58 -25.11 -13.69
C VAL A 230 -2.19 -24.19 -12.53
N THR A 231 -1.47 -24.70 -11.52
CA THR A 231 -0.80 -23.85 -10.53
C THR A 231 0.69 -23.74 -10.86
N SER A 232 1.19 -22.51 -10.95
CA SER A 232 2.59 -22.25 -11.28
C SER A 232 3.03 -20.92 -10.66
N ARG A 233 4.31 -20.74 -10.34
CA ARG A 233 4.89 -19.43 -10.02
C ARG A 233 5.18 -18.61 -11.28
N ALA A 234 5.40 -19.26 -12.42
CA ALA A 234 5.74 -18.64 -13.69
C ALA A 234 4.67 -18.92 -14.76
N LEU A 235 4.63 -18.07 -15.78
CA LEU A 235 3.76 -18.24 -16.94
C LEU A 235 4.19 -19.45 -17.78
N LEU A 236 3.23 -20.13 -18.41
CA LEU A 236 3.53 -21.24 -19.32
C LEU A 236 3.88 -20.75 -20.74
N HIS A 237 3.48 -19.53 -21.10
CA HIS A 237 3.66 -18.91 -22.41
C HIS A 237 3.00 -19.70 -23.55
N LEU A 238 1.82 -20.28 -23.30
CA LEU A 238 1.03 -20.99 -24.29
C LEU A 238 -0.02 -20.09 -24.96
N SER A 239 -0.31 -20.34 -26.23
CA SER A 239 -1.40 -19.67 -26.94
C SER A 239 -2.75 -20.10 -26.35
N GLY A 240 -3.56 -19.14 -25.91
CA GLY A 240 -4.84 -19.40 -25.22
C GLY A 240 -4.73 -19.61 -23.71
N GLU A 241 -3.55 -19.40 -23.11
CA GLU A 241 -3.38 -19.32 -21.66
C GLU A 241 -4.09 -18.07 -21.11
N ALA A 242 -5.06 -18.27 -20.22
CA ALA A 242 -5.58 -17.22 -19.36
C ALA A 242 -4.85 -17.27 -18.02
N VAL A 243 -4.46 -16.10 -17.51
CA VAL A 243 -3.65 -15.98 -16.29
C VAL A 243 -4.48 -15.30 -15.20
N LEU A 244 -4.58 -15.95 -14.04
CA LEU A 244 -5.16 -15.36 -12.84
C LEU A 244 -4.08 -15.22 -11.76
N THR A 245 -3.57 -14.00 -11.60
CA THR A 245 -2.54 -13.68 -10.60
C THR A 245 -3.14 -13.60 -9.20
N ILE A 246 -2.65 -14.45 -8.30
CA ILE A 246 -3.07 -14.50 -6.91
C ILE A 246 -2.10 -13.67 -6.06
N LEU A 247 -2.60 -12.52 -5.59
CA LEU A 247 -1.88 -11.62 -4.69
C LEU A 247 -2.02 -12.07 -3.23
N PRO A 248 -1.16 -11.64 -2.30
CA PRO A 248 -1.38 -11.78 -0.86
C PRO A 248 -2.72 -11.23 -0.38
N PHE A 249 -3.12 -11.51 0.86
CA PHE A 249 -4.35 -10.95 1.40
C PHE A 249 -4.26 -9.44 1.56
N ASN A 250 -5.36 -8.74 1.24
CA ASN A 250 -5.47 -7.31 1.53
C ASN A 250 -5.42 -7.07 3.05
N LEU A 251 -4.59 -6.12 3.44
CA LEU A 251 -4.37 -5.76 4.83
C LEU A 251 -5.25 -4.55 5.19
N PRO A 252 -5.90 -4.54 6.36
CA PRO A 252 -6.75 -3.40 6.76
C PRO A 252 -5.89 -2.15 7.01
N GLU A 253 -6.33 -0.99 6.53
CA GLU A 253 -5.67 0.31 6.74
C GLU A 253 -5.79 0.79 8.20
N THR A 254 -4.73 1.42 8.72
CA THR A 254 -4.69 2.05 10.06
C THR A 254 -5.19 3.47 9.90
N SER A 255 -6.51 3.62 9.75
CA SER A 255 -7.14 4.93 9.76
C SER A 255 -7.41 5.35 11.20
N THR A 256 -6.79 6.45 11.63
CA THR A 256 -7.00 7.11 12.93
C THR A 256 -8.35 7.85 13.02
N THR A 257 -9.11 7.91 11.91
CA THR A 257 -10.38 8.67 11.82
C THR A 257 -11.63 7.81 12.03
N LEU A 258 -11.49 6.49 12.16
CA LEU A 258 -12.61 5.57 12.41
C LEU A 258 -12.86 5.39 13.91
N ASP A 259 -14.14 5.35 14.32
CA ASP A 259 -14.50 4.90 15.66
C ASP A 259 -13.96 3.48 15.93
N SER A 260 -13.45 3.29 17.14
CA SER A 260 -12.93 2.03 17.70
C SER A 260 -13.79 0.79 17.38
N ASN A 261 -15.13 0.93 17.38
CA ASN A 261 -16.04 -0.17 17.05
C ASN A 261 -16.05 -0.50 15.55
N GLN A 262 -16.07 0.51 14.69
CA GLN A 262 -16.08 0.33 13.24
C GLN A 262 -14.75 -0.23 12.76
N TYR A 263 -13.64 0.22 13.34
CA TYR A 263 -12.30 -0.31 13.08
C TYR A 263 -12.21 -1.80 13.43
N PHE A 264 -12.63 -2.19 14.64
CA PHE A 264 -12.62 -3.60 15.09
C PHE A 264 -13.48 -4.51 14.18
N HIS A 265 -14.65 -4.04 13.77
CA HIS A 265 -15.54 -4.80 12.89
C HIS A 265 -14.97 -4.96 11.47
N ARG A 266 -14.25 -3.94 10.94
CA ARG A 266 -13.51 -4.07 9.67
C ARG A 266 -12.37 -5.07 9.77
N ILE A 267 -11.54 -4.99 10.82
CA ILE A 267 -10.45 -5.93 11.08
C ILE A 267 -10.96 -7.37 11.13
N SER A 268 -12.04 -7.61 11.87
CA SER A 268 -12.63 -8.94 12.04
C SER A 268 -13.11 -9.58 10.73
N ARG A 269 -13.35 -8.78 9.69
CA ARG A 269 -13.76 -9.23 8.35
C ARG A 269 -12.58 -9.42 7.38
N SER A 270 -11.38 -8.97 7.72
CA SER A 270 -10.19 -9.16 6.88
C SER A 270 -9.83 -10.65 6.79
N ASP A 271 -9.59 -11.15 5.57
CA ASP A 271 -9.25 -12.55 5.36
C ASP A 271 -7.90 -12.94 6.01
N ALA A 272 -6.91 -12.03 6.01
CA ALA A 272 -5.62 -12.22 6.69
C ALA A 272 -5.82 -12.46 8.21
N VAL A 273 -6.60 -11.59 8.85
CA VAL A 273 -6.88 -11.66 10.29
C VAL A 273 -7.73 -12.89 10.61
N ARG A 274 -8.73 -13.21 9.78
CA ARG A 274 -9.54 -14.43 9.95
C ARG A 274 -8.70 -15.69 9.84
N LEU A 275 -7.73 -15.73 8.91
CA LEU A 275 -6.79 -16.83 8.81
C LEU A 275 -5.94 -16.93 10.07
N PHE A 276 -5.34 -15.82 10.53
CA PHE A 276 -4.54 -15.78 11.75
C PHE A 276 -5.33 -16.31 12.95
N VAL A 277 -6.54 -15.78 13.20
CA VAL A 277 -7.38 -16.17 14.34
C VAL A 277 -7.78 -17.65 14.26
N THR A 278 -8.12 -18.14 13.06
CA THR A 278 -8.52 -19.55 12.89
C THR A 278 -7.37 -20.49 13.18
N ARG A 279 -6.16 -20.16 12.72
CA ARG A 279 -4.94 -20.96 12.95
C ARG A 279 -4.45 -20.87 14.39
N ALA A 280 -4.48 -19.68 14.98
CA ALA A 280 -4.14 -19.48 16.39
C ALA A 280 -5.07 -20.28 17.30
N ARG A 281 -6.38 -20.30 17.02
CA ARG A 281 -7.35 -21.10 17.80
C ARG A 281 -7.17 -22.60 17.65
N ALA A 282 -6.69 -23.07 16.50
CA ALA A 282 -6.43 -24.50 16.30
C ALA A 282 -5.33 -25.02 17.24
N ARG A 283 -4.37 -24.17 17.62
CA ARG A 283 -3.26 -24.52 18.52
C ARG A 283 -3.45 -24.01 19.96
N TYR A 284 -4.09 -22.85 20.13
CA TYR A 284 -4.40 -22.22 21.40
C TYR A 284 -5.91 -21.88 21.46
N PRO A 285 -6.77 -22.83 21.90
CA PRO A 285 -8.23 -22.68 21.85
C PRO A 285 -8.79 -21.48 22.63
N VAL A 286 -8.04 -20.97 23.60
CA VAL A 286 -8.41 -19.81 24.43
C VAL A 286 -8.25 -18.48 23.67
N PHE A 287 -7.48 -18.47 22.57
CA PHE A 287 -7.24 -17.26 21.79
C PHE A 287 -8.54 -16.62 21.27
N ARG A 288 -8.75 -15.35 21.61
CA ARG A 288 -9.84 -14.53 21.07
C ARG A 288 -9.30 -13.21 20.53
N LEU A 289 -9.77 -12.85 19.35
CA LEU A 289 -9.62 -11.49 18.83
C LEU A 289 -10.56 -10.58 19.64
N VAL A 290 -9.97 -9.61 20.33
CA VAL A 290 -10.64 -8.59 21.14
C VAL A 290 -10.15 -7.22 20.69
N LYS A 291 -10.77 -6.13 21.15
CA LYS A 291 -10.39 -4.79 20.69
C LYS A 291 -8.94 -4.46 21.02
N GLU A 292 -8.51 -4.91 22.20
CA GLU A 292 -7.21 -4.63 22.80
C GLU A 292 -6.06 -5.26 22.01
N ASN A 293 -6.24 -6.47 21.44
CA ASN A 293 -5.20 -7.15 20.67
C ASN A 293 -5.37 -7.03 19.14
N SER A 294 -6.46 -6.42 18.68
CA SER A 294 -6.78 -6.33 17.25
C SER A 294 -5.72 -5.58 16.44
N HIS A 295 -5.15 -4.51 17.01
CA HIS A 295 -4.09 -3.73 16.36
C HIS A 295 -2.81 -4.56 16.19
N GLN A 296 -2.38 -5.27 17.24
CA GLN A 296 -1.17 -6.10 17.19
C GLN A 296 -1.28 -7.23 16.16
N VAL A 297 -2.45 -7.87 16.05
CA VAL A 297 -2.68 -8.92 15.04
C VAL A 297 -2.61 -8.34 13.63
N VAL A 298 -3.09 -7.12 13.40
CA VAL A 298 -2.96 -6.43 12.11
C VAL A 298 -1.51 -6.12 11.79
N GLU A 299 -0.74 -5.60 12.75
CA GLU A 299 0.69 -5.34 12.57
C GLU A 299 1.48 -6.62 12.24
N ILE A 300 1.19 -7.73 12.92
CA ILE A 300 1.77 -9.04 12.58
C ILE A 300 1.39 -9.46 11.15
N CYS A 301 0.11 -9.36 10.77
CA CYS A 301 -0.31 -9.71 9.40
C CYS A 301 0.35 -8.82 8.34
N ARG A 302 0.61 -7.54 8.66
CA ARG A 302 1.29 -6.59 7.78
C ARG A 302 2.75 -6.93 7.60
N LYS A 303 3.46 -7.25 8.69
CA LYS A 303 4.85 -7.71 8.66
C LYS A 303 5.04 -8.99 7.87
N LEU A 304 4.00 -9.79 7.79
CA LEU A 304 3.97 -11.02 6.99
C LEU A 304 3.43 -10.78 5.57
N ASP A 305 3.36 -9.52 5.09
CA ASP A 305 2.90 -9.11 3.76
C ASP A 305 1.49 -9.63 3.37
N GLY A 306 0.67 -10.05 4.34
CA GLY A 306 -0.60 -10.73 4.04
C GLY A 306 -0.43 -12.13 3.43
N LEU A 307 0.78 -12.72 3.46
CA LEU A 307 1.09 -14.05 2.95
C LEU A 307 0.37 -15.13 3.77
N PRO A 308 -0.55 -15.91 3.18
CA PRO A 308 -1.28 -16.95 3.90
C PRO A 308 -0.37 -17.92 4.64
N LEU A 309 0.65 -18.51 3.98
CA LEU A 309 1.57 -19.45 4.64
C LEU A 309 2.31 -18.80 5.82
N ALA A 310 2.80 -17.58 5.64
CA ALA A 310 3.47 -16.81 6.70
C ALA A 310 2.56 -16.61 7.91
N ILE A 311 1.31 -16.23 7.65
CA ILE A 311 0.26 -16.07 8.67
C ILE A 311 -0.04 -17.40 9.37
N GLU A 312 -0.11 -18.53 8.64
CA GLU A 312 -0.35 -19.84 9.27
C GLU A 312 0.80 -20.25 10.20
N LEU A 313 2.05 -20.00 9.79
CA LEU A 313 3.25 -20.30 10.59
C LEU A 313 3.37 -19.38 11.81
N ALA A 314 3.04 -18.10 11.68
CA ALA A 314 3.06 -17.17 12.82
C ALA A 314 1.92 -17.48 13.82
N ALA A 315 0.72 -17.75 13.31
CA ALA A 315 -0.43 -18.02 14.15
C ALA A 315 -0.29 -19.30 14.99
N SER A 316 0.43 -20.32 14.51
CA SER A 316 0.70 -21.54 15.29
C SER A 316 1.60 -21.29 16.51
N ARG A 317 2.36 -20.19 16.54
CA ARG A 317 3.30 -19.83 17.61
C ARG A 317 2.68 -19.06 18.77
N VAL A 318 1.41 -18.67 18.66
CA VAL A 318 0.68 -17.89 19.69
C VAL A 318 0.52 -18.66 21.01
N SER A 319 0.66 -19.99 21.01
CA SER A 319 0.70 -20.78 22.25
C SER A 319 2.03 -20.68 23.01
N GLU A 320 3.11 -20.33 22.32
CA GLU A 320 4.49 -20.32 22.84
C GLU A 320 4.97 -18.89 23.12
N TYR A 321 4.51 -17.91 22.33
CA TYR A 321 4.91 -16.52 22.41
C TYR A 321 3.69 -15.59 22.50
N PRO A 322 3.67 -14.64 23.47
CA PRO A 322 2.72 -13.53 23.47
C PRO A 322 2.79 -12.74 22.16
N LEU A 323 1.70 -12.07 21.78
CA LEU A 323 1.62 -11.32 20.52
C LEU A 323 2.67 -10.21 20.44
N GLU A 324 2.98 -9.57 21.57
CA GLU A 324 4.02 -8.55 21.68
C GLU A 324 5.40 -9.12 21.31
N THR A 325 5.76 -10.26 21.92
CA THR A 325 7.04 -10.94 21.68
C THR A 325 7.13 -11.47 20.26
N LEU A 326 6.01 -11.97 19.72
CA LEU A 326 5.94 -12.44 18.34
C LEU A 326 6.11 -11.29 17.35
N HIS A 327 5.47 -10.16 17.61
CA HIS A 327 5.64 -8.93 16.82
C HIS A 327 7.09 -8.42 16.88
N GLU A 328 7.69 -8.31 18.07
CA GLU A 328 9.08 -7.87 18.24
C GLU A 328 10.10 -8.84 17.64
N GLY A 329 9.84 -10.15 17.73
CA GLY A 329 10.68 -11.18 17.15
C GLY A 329 10.69 -11.15 15.62
N LEU A 330 9.52 -10.92 15.01
CA LEU A 330 9.39 -10.71 13.56
C LEU A 330 10.12 -9.44 13.09
N LEU A 331 10.37 -8.45 13.95
CA LEU A 331 11.17 -7.26 13.60
C LEU A 331 12.67 -7.55 13.45
N ARG A 332 13.15 -8.74 13.86
CA ARG A 332 14.59 -9.00 13.96
C ARG A 332 15.08 -10.23 13.21
N ARG A 333 14.33 -11.33 13.06
CA ARG A 333 14.77 -12.57 12.36
C ARG A 333 13.62 -13.45 11.86
N LEU A 334 13.72 -13.95 10.62
CA LEU A 334 12.83 -14.99 10.05
C LEU A 334 12.97 -16.37 10.73
N ASP A 335 13.96 -16.55 11.61
CA ASP A 335 14.30 -17.81 12.30
C ASP A 335 13.22 -18.31 13.29
N LEU A 336 12.25 -17.47 13.67
CA LEU A 336 11.14 -17.87 14.56
C LEU A 336 10.13 -18.80 13.87
N LEU A 337 10.14 -18.87 12.53
CA LEU A 337 9.20 -19.64 11.71
C LEU A 337 9.85 -20.93 11.18
N THR A 338 10.56 -21.65 12.05
CA THR A 338 11.39 -22.82 11.73
C THR A 338 10.71 -24.18 11.88
N ASP A 339 9.54 -24.29 12.52
CA ASP A 339 8.76 -25.53 12.66
C ASP A 339 7.35 -25.37 12.05
N GLY A 340 7.21 -25.70 10.77
CA GLY A 340 5.91 -25.84 10.11
C GLY A 340 5.30 -27.22 10.33
N TYR A 341 4.09 -27.44 9.82
CA TYR A 341 3.45 -28.75 9.94
C TYR A 341 4.26 -29.83 9.19
N LEU A 342 4.51 -30.97 9.84
CA LEU A 342 5.32 -32.08 9.31
C LEU A 342 4.74 -32.73 8.04
N ASP A 343 3.46 -32.51 7.76
CA ASP A 343 2.75 -32.99 6.58
C ASP A 343 2.89 -32.07 5.35
N LEU A 344 3.49 -30.88 5.51
CA LEU A 344 3.89 -30.03 4.39
C LEU A 344 5.23 -30.52 3.81
N PRO A 345 5.45 -30.40 2.48
CA PRO A 345 6.78 -30.65 1.89
C PRO A 345 7.86 -29.88 2.64
N ALA A 346 9.05 -30.46 2.84
CA ALA A 346 10.14 -29.85 3.64
C ALA A 346 10.39 -28.35 3.33
N ARG A 347 10.26 -27.96 2.04
CA ARG A 347 10.36 -26.58 1.55
C ARG A 347 9.28 -25.59 2.05
N GLN A 348 8.09 -26.05 2.42
CA GLN A 348 6.97 -25.24 2.92
C GLN A 348 6.85 -25.28 4.45
N GLN A 349 7.75 -26.00 5.13
CA GLN A 349 7.79 -26.06 6.58
C GLN A 349 8.33 -24.78 7.20
N THR A 350 9.12 -23.99 6.45
CA THR A 350 9.63 -22.69 6.91
C THR A 350 9.45 -21.63 5.81
N LEU A 351 9.27 -20.37 6.19
CA LEU A 351 9.28 -19.27 5.20
C LEU A 351 10.62 -19.20 4.47
N ARG A 352 11.72 -19.39 5.22
CA ARG A 352 13.08 -19.44 4.67
C ARG A 352 13.22 -20.54 3.61
N GLY A 353 12.74 -21.76 3.87
CA GLY A 353 12.77 -22.85 2.91
C GLY A 353 11.95 -22.58 1.64
N THR A 354 10.92 -21.74 1.73
CA THR A 354 10.14 -21.31 0.57
C THR A 354 10.92 -20.32 -0.30
N PHE A 355 11.67 -19.40 0.33
CA PHE A 355 12.55 -18.46 -0.37
C PHE A 355 13.82 -19.12 -0.89
N ASP A 356 14.49 -19.99 -0.12
CA ASP A 356 15.67 -20.77 -0.54
C ASP A 356 15.39 -21.55 -1.81
N TRP A 357 14.24 -22.22 -1.86
CA TRP A 357 13.83 -22.96 -3.05
C TRP A 357 13.53 -22.01 -4.23
N SER A 358 12.82 -20.89 -4.00
CA SER A 358 12.54 -19.91 -5.06
C SER A 358 13.82 -19.31 -5.65
N PHE A 359 14.78 -18.99 -4.78
CA PHE A 359 16.08 -18.45 -5.12
C PHE A 359 16.93 -19.46 -5.90
N ALA A 360 16.90 -20.75 -5.53
CA ALA A 360 17.61 -21.80 -6.25
C ALA A 360 17.10 -22.04 -7.70
N HIS A 361 15.88 -21.57 -8.02
CA HIS A 361 15.31 -21.65 -9.39
C HIS A 361 15.59 -20.39 -10.22
N LEU A 362 16.23 -19.38 -9.63
CA LEU A 362 16.72 -18.21 -10.36
C LEU A 362 18.01 -18.58 -11.10
N ASP A 363 18.20 -18.03 -12.29
CA ASP A 363 19.49 -18.10 -12.97
C ASP A 363 20.54 -17.21 -12.28
N ALA A 364 21.80 -17.31 -12.68
CA ALA A 364 22.89 -16.59 -12.01
C ALA A 364 22.73 -15.06 -12.06
N ILE A 365 22.17 -14.52 -13.14
CA ILE A 365 21.95 -13.07 -13.30
C ILE A 365 20.80 -12.65 -12.38
N GLU A 366 19.70 -13.39 -12.39
CA GLU A 366 18.55 -13.13 -11.53
C GLU A 366 18.89 -13.23 -10.04
N GLN A 367 19.73 -14.19 -9.64
CA GLN A 367 20.19 -14.31 -8.24
C GLN A 367 20.99 -13.08 -7.81
N ASP A 368 21.91 -12.62 -8.65
CA ASP A 368 22.76 -11.47 -8.37
C ASP A 368 21.95 -10.16 -8.34
N LEU A 369 21.03 -9.98 -9.29
CA LEU A 369 20.09 -8.85 -9.31
C LEU A 369 19.16 -8.87 -8.10
N PHE A 370 18.60 -10.03 -7.74
CA PHE A 370 17.74 -10.16 -6.58
C PHE A 370 18.46 -9.78 -5.28
N ALA A 371 19.69 -10.27 -5.08
CA ALA A 371 20.51 -9.88 -3.94
C ALA A 371 20.82 -8.38 -3.96
N SER A 372 21.25 -7.85 -5.11
CA SER A 372 21.56 -6.42 -5.27
C SER A 372 20.37 -5.51 -4.99
N PHE A 373 19.15 -5.91 -5.36
CA PHE A 373 17.94 -5.14 -5.07
C PHE A 373 17.56 -5.09 -3.58
N GLY A 374 18.17 -5.94 -2.74
CA GLY A 374 18.02 -5.87 -1.29
C GLY A 374 18.52 -4.56 -0.66
N VAL A 375 19.27 -3.71 -1.39
CA VAL A 375 19.63 -2.36 -0.89
C VAL A 375 18.45 -1.39 -0.87
N PHE A 376 17.39 -1.63 -1.65
CA PHE A 376 16.27 -0.72 -1.83
C PHE A 376 15.15 -0.95 -0.82
N SER A 377 15.04 -0.08 0.18
CA SER A 377 14.02 -0.17 1.24
C SER A 377 12.62 0.35 0.84
N GLY A 378 12.46 0.98 -0.32
CA GLY A 378 11.19 1.57 -0.80
C GLY A 378 10.78 1.17 -2.21
N GLY A 379 11.32 0.06 -2.72
CA GLY A 379 11.28 -0.28 -4.14
C GLY A 379 12.21 0.60 -4.97
N PHE A 380 12.18 0.45 -6.29
CA PHE A 380 13.14 1.09 -7.18
C PHE A 380 12.57 1.37 -8.57
N THR A 381 13.16 2.36 -9.24
CA THR A 381 12.97 2.62 -10.67
C THR A 381 14.02 1.85 -11.48
N LEU A 382 13.79 1.72 -12.79
CA LEU A 382 14.80 1.14 -13.69
C LEU A 382 16.11 1.94 -13.67
N GLU A 383 16.04 3.27 -13.56
CA GLU A 383 17.21 4.14 -13.47
C GLU A 383 18.05 3.83 -12.22
N ALA A 384 17.40 3.72 -11.05
CA ALA A 384 18.05 3.36 -9.80
C ALA A 384 18.67 1.95 -9.85
N ALA A 385 17.95 0.99 -10.44
CA ALA A 385 18.46 -0.37 -10.64
C ALA A 385 19.69 -0.42 -11.56
N LEU A 386 19.69 0.37 -12.65
CA LEU A 386 20.85 0.50 -13.55
C LEU A 386 22.06 1.08 -12.84
N ALA A 387 21.86 2.08 -11.97
CA ALA A 387 22.94 2.64 -11.19
C ALA A 387 23.55 1.56 -10.27
N VAL A 388 22.72 0.87 -9.48
CA VAL A 388 23.19 -0.12 -8.50
C VAL A 388 23.81 -1.37 -9.16
N CYS A 389 23.25 -1.83 -10.27
CA CYS A 389 23.67 -3.06 -10.96
C CYS A 389 24.55 -2.78 -12.20
N GLY A 390 25.39 -1.74 -12.14
CA GLY A 390 26.12 -1.19 -13.30
C GLY A 390 27.08 -2.14 -14.04
N SER A 391 27.27 -3.36 -13.56
CA SER A 391 27.97 -4.45 -14.24
C SER A 391 27.19 -5.06 -15.41
N TYR A 392 25.86 -4.89 -15.43
CA TYR A 392 24.97 -5.46 -16.44
C TYR A 392 24.58 -4.45 -17.51
N SER A 393 24.41 -4.92 -18.75
CA SER A 393 23.83 -4.09 -19.81
C SER A 393 22.35 -3.79 -19.49
N ARG A 394 21.81 -2.69 -20.04
CA ARG A 394 20.39 -2.36 -19.88
C ARG A 394 19.46 -3.48 -20.36
N TYR A 395 19.89 -4.24 -21.36
CA TYR A 395 19.14 -5.38 -21.89
C TYR A 395 19.12 -6.55 -20.90
N ASP A 396 20.26 -6.89 -20.31
CA ASP A 396 20.36 -8.00 -19.35
C ASP A 396 19.60 -7.67 -18.06
N LEU A 397 19.69 -6.43 -17.57
CA LEU A 397 18.94 -5.96 -16.40
C LEU A 397 17.42 -6.06 -16.63
N LEU A 398 16.93 -5.58 -17.78
CA LEU A 398 15.50 -5.68 -18.11
C LEU A 398 15.03 -7.12 -18.23
N THR A 399 15.86 -7.99 -18.81
CA THR A 399 15.56 -9.42 -18.95
C THR A 399 15.52 -10.10 -17.59
N GLY A 400 16.49 -9.81 -16.71
CA GLY A 400 16.54 -10.33 -15.35
C GLY A 400 15.41 -9.80 -14.46
N ILE A 401 15.09 -8.50 -14.50
CA ILE A 401 13.93 -7.94 -13.80
C ILE A 401 12.64 -8.62 -14.28
N ARG A 402 12.49 -8.83 -15.59
CA ARG A 402 11.32 -9.54 -16.14
C ARG A 402 11.25 -10.96 -15.61
N GLY A 403 12.35 -11.70 -15.58
CA GLY A 403 12.41 -13.05 -15.01
C GLY A 403 12.08 -13.08 -13.51
N LEU A 404 12.56 -12.10 -12.74
CA LEU A 404 12.20 -11.93 -11.33
C LEU A 404 10.73 -11.58 -11.12
N VAL A 405 10.13 -10.77 -12.01
CA VAL A 405 8.70 -10.45 -11.99
C VAL A 405 7.86 -11.68 -12.37
N ASP A 406 8.26 -12.41 -13.42
CA ASP A 406 7.60 -13.63 -13.86
C ASP A 406 7.62 -14.71 -12.76
N LYS A 407 8.70 -14.76 -11.95
CA LYS A 407 8.84 -15.63 -10.78
C LYS A 407 8.28 -15.03 -9.48
N ASN A 408 7.72 -13.83 -9.57
CA ASN A 408 7.13 -13.03 -8.48
C ASN A 408 8.10 -12.73 -7.31
N MET A 409 9.42 -12.73 -7.54
CA MET A 409 10.42 -12.28 -6.56
C MET A 409 10.46 -10.74 -6.46
N VAL A 410 10.03 -10.07 -7.52
CA VAL A 410 9.82 -8.63 -7.63
C VAL A 410 8.40 -8.40 -8.16
N VAL A 411 7.74 -7.34 -7.71
CA VAL A 411 6.38 -6.98 -8.13
C VAL A 411 6.40 -5.63 -8.82
N ARG A 412 5.63 -5.48 -9.90
CA ARG A 412 5.45 -4.18 -10.55
C ARG A 412 4.43 -3.35 -9.76
N ALA A 413 4.87 -2.22 -9.21
CA ALA A 413 4.08 -1.32 -8.37
C ALA A 413 3.55 -0.08 -9.12
N GLY A 414 3.89 0.06 -10.40
CA GLY A 414 3.43 1.12 -11.30
C GLY A 414 4.02 0.96 -12.70
N GLU A 415 3.80 1.93 -13.60
CA GLU A 415 4.35 1.84 -14.96
C GLU A 415 5.89 1.77 -14.98
N GLU A 416 6.57 2.47 -14.06
CA GLU A 416 8.03 2.54 -14.03
C GLU A 416 8.66 2.16 -12.67
N ARG A 417 7.87 1.59 -11.75
CA ARG A 417 8.34 1.22 -10.41
C ARG A 417 8.18 -0.27 -10.13
N TYR A 418 9.23 -0.84 -9.54
CA TYR A 418 9.30 -2.19 -9.04
C TYR A 418 9.40 -2.17 -7.51
N ASN A 419 8.86 -3.19 -6.87
CA ASN A 419 8.92 -3.33 -5.43
C ASN A 419 9.19 -4.78 -5.04
N MET A 420 9.71 -4.98 -3.83
CA MET A 420 9.85 -6.29 -3.21
C MET A 420 8.91 -6.36 -2.02
N LEU A 421 8.33 -7.53 -1.78
CA LEU A 421 7.61 -7.77 -0.53
C LEU A 421 8.60 -7.71 0.64
N GLU A 422 8.18 -7.25 1.82
CA GLU A 422 9.08 -7.01 2.96
C GLU A 422 9.89 -8.27 3.29
N THR A 423 9.21 -9.43 3.31
CA THR A 423 9.83 -10.75 3.53
C THR A 423 10.82 -11.16 2.43
N ALA A 424 10.55 -10.81 1.17
CA ALA A 424 11.46 -11.06 0.06
C ALA A 424 12.67 -10.12 0.09
N HIS A 425 12.45 -8.86 0.49
CA HIS A 425 13.49 -7.86 0.67
C HIS A 425 14.45 -8.25 1.82
N GLU A 426 13.92 -8.70 2.97
CA GLU A 426 14.77 -9.22 4.06
C GLU A 426 15.65 -10.38 3.60
N TYR A 427 15.07 -11.34 2.87
CA TYR A 427 15.83 -12.46 2.33
C TYR A 427 16.86 -12.01 1.27
N ALA A 428 16.53 -11.04 0.43
CA ALA A 428 17.48 -10.44 -0.51
C ALA A 428 18.63 -9.72 0.20
N LEU A 429 18.34 -9.01 1.29
CA LEU A 429 19.35 -8.34 2.11
C LEU A 429 20.29 -9.34 2.78
N GLU A 430 19.79 -10.45 3.32
CA GLU A 430 20.63 -11.55 3.84
C GLU A 430 21.54 -12.11 2.75
N ARG A 431 21.01 -12.32 1.53
CA ARG A 431 21.80 -12.80 0.39
C ARG A 431 22.85 -11.79 -0.05
N LEU A 432 22.52 -10.50 0.00
CA LEU A 432 23.46 -9.42 -0.27
C LEU A 432 24.62 -9.42 0.72
N GLU A 433 24.37 -9.62 2.02
CA GLU A 433 25.39 -9.65 3.08
C GLU A 433 26.36 -10.84 2.96
N ILE A 434 25.89 -11.96 2.39
CA ILE A 434 26.73 -13.15 2.15
C ILE A 434 27.56 -13.00 0.87
N ALA A 435 27.06 -12.24 -0.12
CA ALA A 435 27.73 -12.04 -1.39
C ALA A 435 28.95 -11.11 -1.24
N GLU A 436 30.07 -11.41 -1.90
CA GLU A 436 31.27 -10.54 -1.91
C GLU A 436 31.01 -9.14 -2.51
N GLN A 437 29.85 -8.94 -3.15
CA GLN A 437 29.43 -7.71 -3.82
C GLN A 437 28.63 -6.73 -2.93
N THR A 438 28.41 -7.04 -1.63
CA THR A 438 27.64 -6.19 -0.70
C THR A 438 28.08 -4.72 -0.72
N LEU A 439 29.38 -4.48 -0.68
CA LEU A 439 29.95 -3.13 -0.55
C LEU A 439 29.75 -2.31 -1.84
N TYR A 440 29.85 -2.95 -3.00
CA TYR A 440 29.67 -2.28 -4.29
C TYR A 440 28.23 -1.79 -4.47
N SER A 441 27.24 -2.67 -4.26
CA SER A 441 25.83 -2.31 -4.41
C SER A 441 25.40 -1.22 -3.42
N ARG A 442 25.88 -1.29 -2.16
CA ARG A 442 25.60 -0.26 -1.14
C ARG A 442 26.25 1.08 -1.44
N ARG A 443 27.52 1.11 -1.87
CA ARG A 443 28.20 2.35 -2.29
C ARG A 443 27.54 2.99 -3.48
N THR A 444 27.16 2.20 -4.48
CA THR A 444 26.55 2.73 -5.70
C THR A 444 25.12 3.22 -5.45
N HIS A 445 24.37 2.53 -4.57
CA HIS A 445 23.10 3.01 -4.05
C HIS A 445 23.26 4.36 -3.33
N LEU A 446 24.24 4.47 -2.42
CA LEU A 446 24.55 5.71 -1.72
C LEU A 446 24.90 6.86 -2.69
N ALA A 447 25.75 6.59 -3.68
CA ALA A 447 26.14 7.57 -4.68
C ALA A 447 24.94 8.04 -5.55
N TYR A 448 24.08 7.11 -5.98
CA TYR A 448 22.87 7.44 -6.75
C TYR A 448 21.93 8.36 -5.95
N PHE A 449 21.63 8.01 -4.69
CA PHE A 449 20.75 8.83 -3.86
C PHE A 449 21.41 10.16 -3.44
N MET A 450 22.73 10.23 -3.29
CA MET A 450 23.43 11.51 -3.14
C MET A 450 23.25 12.40 -4.37
N GLN A 451 23.42 11.84 -5.57
CA GLN A 451 23.21 12.59 -6.80
C GLN A 451 21.76 13.07 -6.93
N LEU A 452 20.78 12.21 -6.62
CA LEU A 452 19.37 12.56 -6.66
C LEU A 452 19.03 13.69 -5.67
N ALA A 453 19.55 13.64 -4.45
CA ALA A 453 19.35 14.70 -3.46
C ALA A 453 19.95 16.04 -3.91
N ASN A 454 21.16 16.02 -4.49
CA ASN A 454 21.83 17.22 -5.00
C ASN A 454 21.11 17.80 -6.23
N GLN A 455 20.57 16.95 -7.10
CA GLN A 455 19.74 17.41 -8.23
C GLN A 455 18.44 18.03 -7.74
N ALA A 456 17.81 17.46 -6.71
CA ALA A 456 16.55 17.97 -6.20
C ALA A 456 16.69 19.31 -5.47
N ALA A 457 17.79 19.53 -4.75
CA ALA A 457 17.93 20.67 -3.83
C ALA A 457 17.62 22.05 -4.46
N PRO A 458 18.12 22.43 -5.66
CA PRO A 458 17.77 23.70 -6.30
C PRO A 458 16.29 23.79 -6.71
N HIS A 459 15.70 22.67 -7.13
CA HIS A 459 14.33 22.62 -7.62
C HIS A 459 13.27 22.60 -6.52
N LEU A 460 13.66 22.44 -5.26
CA LEU A 460 12.72 22.56 -4.14
C LEU A 460 12.22 24.00 -3.94
N TRP A 461 12.79 24.98 -4.64
CA TRP A 461 12.47 26.40 -4.50
C TRP A 461 11.96 27.04 -5.80
N ASP A 462 11.84 26.26 -6.89
CA ASP A 462 11.43 26.75 -8.20
C ASP A 462 10.06 26.17 -8.63
N LYS A 463 9.68 26.40 -9.88
CA LYS A 463 8.40 25.95 -10.44
C LYS A 463 8.22 24.42 -10.47
N GLU A 464 9.30 23.66 -10.35
CA GLU A 464 9.30 22.19 -10.31
C GLU A 464 9.20 21.64 -8.88
N GLN A 465 9.13 22.49 -7.84
CA GLN A 465 9.05 22.10 -6.43
C GLN A 465 8.02 20.98 -6.20
N GLY A 466 6.80 21.14 -6.71
CA GLY A 466 5.74 20.15 -6.49
C GLY A 466 6.06 18.78 -7.09
N GLU A 467 6.77 18.72 -8.22
CA GLU A 467 7.21 17.48 -8.85
C GLU A 467 8.35 16.82 -8.06
N TRP A 468 9.37 17.60 -7.70
CA TRP A 468 10.50 17.11 -6.91
C TRP A 468 10.09 16.68 -5.51
N LEU A 469 9.18 17.38 -4.84
CA LEU A 469 8.61 16.95 -3.55
C LEU A 469 7.92 15.59 -3.66
N ARG A 470 7.12 15.36 -4.71
CA ARG A 470 6.49 14.05 -4.95
C ARG A 470 7.53 12.97 -5.19
N ARG A 471 8.53 13.25 -6.02
CA ARG A 471 9.63 12.30 -6.33
C ARG A 471 10.42 11.94 -5.06
N LEU A 472 10.86 12.92 -4.28
CA LEU A 472 11.58 12.69 -3.02
C LEU A 472 10.74 11.96 -1.98
N THR A 473 9.44 12.25 -1.90
CA THR A 473 8.52 11.58 -0.96
C THR A 473 8.41 10.09 -1.26
N VAL A 474 8.39 9.69 -2.54
CA VAL A 474 8.37 8.28 -2.96
C VAL A 474 9.68 7.57 -2.61
N GLU A 475 10.81 8.29 -2.64
CA GLU A 475 12.13 7.72 -2.38
C GLU A 475 12.61 7.81 -0.92
N ILE A 476 11.76 8.29 0.00
CA ILE A 476 12.17 8.59 1.38
C ILE A 476 12.78 7.39 2.11
N ASP A 477 12.26 6.18 1.90
CA ASP A 477 12.78 4.98 2.55
C ASP A 477 14.13 4.56 1.99
N ASN A 478 14.41 4.84 0.72
CA ASN A 478 15.73 4.63 0.12
C ASN A 478 16.75 5.66 0.64
N PHE A 479 16.36 6.92 0.83
CA PHE A 479 17.21 7.92 1.51
C PHE A 479 17.54 7.51 2.95
N ARG A 480 16.54 7.03 3.71
CA ARG A 480 16.76 6.51 5.07
C ARG A 480 17.70 5.32 5.07
N GLY A 481 17.56 4.40 4.11
CA GLY A 481 18.47 3.26 3.93
C GLY A 481 19.90 3.70 3.66
N ALA A 482 20.09 4.64 2.73
CA ALA A 482 21.39 5.22 2.38
C ALA A 482 22.05 5.93 3.58
N LEU A 483 21.29 6.78 4.29
CA LEU A 483 21.77 7.49 5.49
C LEU A 483 22.12 6.54 6.63
N ARG A 484 21.30 5.49 6.87
CA ARG A 484 21.58 4.49 7.90
C ARG A 484 22.87 3.72 7.61
N TRP A 485 23.14 3.41 6.36
CA TRP A 485 24.39 2.77 5.95
C TRP A 485 25.58 3.71 6.13
N ALA A 486 25.54 4.89 5.51
CA ALA A 486 26.65 5.83 5.47
C ALA A 486 27.03 6.41 6.84
N LEU A 487 26.06 6.55 7.74
CA LEU A 487 26.26 7.14 9.07
C LEU A 487 26.30 6.08 10.18
N ASN A 488 26.53 4.81 9.82
CA ASN A 488 26.73 3.74 10.79
C ASN A 488 28.13 3.87 11.43
N ARG A 489 28.19 3.88 12.77
CA ARG A 489 29.43 4.08 13.54
C ARG A 489 30.41 2.90 13.47
N GLU A 490 29.95 1.73 13.07
CA GLU A 490 30.75 0.50 13.05
C GLU A 490 31.49 0.29 11.72
N ILE A 491 31.06 0.97 10.64
CA ILE A 491 31.50 0.75 9.26
C ILE A 491 31.87 2.12 8.67
N THR A 492 33.00 2.69 9.08
CA THR A 492 33.29 4.11 8.79
C THR A 492 34.36 4.27 7.71
N ASP A 493 33.96 4.24 6.43
CA ASP A 493 34.77 4.84 5.36
C ASP A 493 34.51 6.36 5.33
N PRO A 494 35.53 7.21 5.48
CA PRO A 494 35.37 8.66 5.41
C PRO A 494 34.64 9.18 4.16
N GLU A 495 34.79 8.50 3.02
CA GLU A 495 34.13 8.89 1.77
C GLU A 495 32.62 8.62 1.83
N GLU A 496 32.21 7.45 2.35
CA GLU A 496 30.80 7.10 2.51
C GLU A 496 30.12 8.02 3.52
N VAL A 497 30.80 8.38 4.61
CA VAL A 497 30.31 9.35 5.59
C VAL A 497 30.09 10.73 4.95
N ASP A 498 31.02 11.20 4.10
CA ASP A 498 30.84 12.49 3.40
C ASP A 498 29.65 12.43 2.42
N MET A 499 29.44 11.32 1.70
CA MET A 499 28.27 11.14 0.84
C MET A 499 26.95 11.17 1.63
N GLY A 500 26.88 10.45 2.76
CA GLY A 500 25.71 10.45 3.65
C GLY A 500 25.44 11.84 4.25
N ALA A 501 26.50 12.53 4.66
CA ALA A 501 26.43 13.89 5.16
C ALA A 501 25.92 14.88 4.11
N ARG A 502 26.34 14.74 2.84
CA ARG A 502 25.82 15.54 1.72
C ARG A 502 24.34 15.28 1.46
N ILE A 503 23.88 14.03 1.52
CA ILE A 503 22.44 13.71 1.43
C ILE A 503 21.67 14.45 2.53
N ALA A 504 22.14 14.35 3.78
CA ALA A 504 21.47 14.98 4.91
C ALA A 504 21.44 16.50 4.78
N ALA A 505 22.53 17.13 4.34
CA ALA A 505 22.54 18.55 4.03
C ALA A 505 21.55 18.87 2.91
N SER A 506 21.60 18.22 1.75
CA SER A 506 20.75 18.56 0.60
C SER A 506 19.25 18.35 0.82
N LEU A 507 18.85 17.48 1.76
CA LEU A 507 17.44 17.20 2.07
C LEU A 507 16.85 18.07 3.20
N TRP A 508 17.61 19.01 3.78
CA TRP A 508 17.13 19.82 4.90
C TRP A 508 15.81 20.54 4.59
N TYR A 509 15.72 21.13 3.40
CA TYR A 509 14.55 21.89 2.98
C TYR A 509 13.36 20.98 2.63
N PHE A 510 13.61 19.77 2.12
CA PHE A 510 12.57 18.75 1.95
C PHE A 510 11.92 18.38 3.29
N TRP A 511 12.71 18.18 4.35
CA TRP A 511 12.16 17.91 5.68
C TRP A 511 11.40 19.09 6.26
N TYR A 512 11.82 20.32 5.96
CA TYR A 512 11.06 21.53 6.29
C TYR A 512 9.69 21.56 5.60
N LEU A 513 9.67 21.47 4.26
CA LEU A 513 8.44 21.54 3.46
C LEU A 513 7.44 20.42 3.79
N THR A 514 7.93 19.26 4.20
CA THR A 514 7.08 18.11 4.57
C THR A 514 6.73 18.06 6.07
N GLY A 515 7.17 19.02 6.87
CA GLY A 515 6.92 19.09 8.32
C GLY A 515 7.67 18.03 9.15
N ARG A 516 8.67 17.36 8.57
CA ARG A 516 9.45 16.28 9.19
C ARG A 516 10.71 16.80 9.90
N LEU A 517 10.58 17.92 10.61
CA LEU A 517 11.70 18.66 11.21
C LEU A 517 12.56 17.79 12.15
N GLN A 518 11.93 16.97 12.99
CA GLN A 518 12.63 16.12 13.95
C GLN A 518 13.42 14.99 13.26
N GLU A 519 12.88 14.43 12.19
CA GLU A 519 13.58 13.39 11.41
C GLU A 519 14.84 13.97 10.77
N GLY A 520 14.72 15.11 10.09
CA GLY A 520 15.86 15.78 9.48
C GLY A 520 16.94 16.15 10.48
N GLN A 521 16.54 16.72 11.62
CA GLN A 521 17.46 17.10 12.69
C GLN A 521 18.25 15.90 13.25
N ASN A 522 17.61 14.74 13.41
CA ASN A 522 18.29 13.53 13.88
C ASN A 522 19.40 13.08 12.90
N TRP A 523 19.13 13.13 11.59
CA TRP A 523 20.12 12.78 10.57
C TRP A 523 21.26 13.78 10.50
N LEU A 524 20.97 15.08 10.56
CA LEU A 524 21.97 16.14 10.57
C LEU A 524 22.90 16.02 11.78
N ILE A 525 22.37 15.81 12.98
CA ILE A 525 23.15 15.61 14.21
C ILE A 525 24.02 14.35 14.09
N LEU A 526 23.49 13.26 13.55
CA LEU A 526 24.26 12.03 13.37
C LEU A 526 25.45 12.27 12.43
N ALA A 527 25.25 12.95 11.31
CA ALA A 527 26.32 13.30 10.37
C ALA A 527 27.34 14.26 10.99
N LEU A 528 26.91 15.29 11.73
CA LEU A 528 27.78 16.25 12.41
C LEU A 528 28.73 15.60 13.43
N ASN A 529 28.36 14.46 14.00
CA ASN A 529 29.21 13.71 14.94
C ASN A 529 30.30 12.88 14.24
N LEU A 530 30.18 12.64 12.93
CA LEU A 530 31.08 11.76 12.17
C LEU A 530 31.98 12.53 11.20
N VAL A 531 31.50 13.65 10.66
CA VAL A 531 32.27 14.47 9.71
C VAL A 531 33.37 15.25 10.44
N PRO A 532 34.60 15.35 9.87
CA PRO A 532 35.69 16.14 10.43
C PRO A 532 35.33 17.60 10.68
N GLN A 533 35.98 18.22 11.68
CA GLN A 533 35.71 19.60 12.11
C GLN A 533 35.97 20.65 11.03
N LEU A 534 37.01 20.48 10.21
CA LEU A 534 37.35 21.38 9.11
C LEU A 534 36.89 20.78 7.78
N ASN A 535 35.59 20.83 7.49
CA ASN A 535 35.00 20.27 6.28
C ASN A 535 33.84 21.16 5.77
N ARG A 536 33.77 21.43 4.45
CA ARG A 536 32.68 22.20 3.81
C ARG A 536 31.31 21.56 4.01
N THR A 537 31.23 20.23 3.98
CA THR A 537 29.99 19.47 4.27
C THR A 537 29.53 19.71 5.70
N ARG A 538 30.45 19.82 6.67
CA ARG A 538 30.12 20.15 8.05
C ARG A 538 29.46 21.53 8.17
N ALA A 539 30.01 22.54 7.50
CA ALA A 539 29.39 23.86 7.49
C ALA A 539 27.95 23.82 6.96
N ARG A 540 27.70 23.14 5.83
CA ARG A 540 26.34 22.99 5.29
C ARG A 540 25.40 22.26 6.24
N LEU A 541 25.88 21.24 6.96
CA LEU A 541 25.11 20.55 7.99
C LEU A 541 24.77 21.46 9.18
N LEU A 542 25.72 22.29 9.63
CA LEU A 542 25.51 23.25 10.71
C LEU A 542 24.47 24.30 10.31
N MET A 543 24.55 24.79 9.08
CA MET A 543 23.55 25.70 8.51
C MET A 543 22.16 25.05 8.50
N ALA A 544 22.04 23.85 7.90
CA ALA A 544 20.80 23.10 7.85
C ALA A 544 20.20 22.84 9.25
N ASP A 545 21.03 22.41 10.22
CA ASP A 545 20.60 22.15 11.60
C ASP A 545 20.12 23.45 12.27
N GLY A 546 20.87 24.54 12.09
CA GLY A 546 20.52 25.87 12.57
C GLY A 546 19.17 26.37 12.03
N THR A 547 18.93 26.23 10.73
CA THR A 547 17.66 26.62 10.10
C THR A 547 16.49 25.77 10.60
N LEU A 548 16.65 24.44 10.75
CA LEU A 548 15.60 23.60 11.32
C LEU A 548 15.33 23.89 12.81
N LEU A 549 16.37 24.25 13.58
CA LEU A 549 16.22 24.69 14.97
C LEU A 549 15.48 26.02 15.08
N TRP A 550 15.75 26.97 14.18
CA TRP A 550 15.04 28.24 14.08
C TRP A 550 13.55 28.00 13.82
N GLN A 551 13.21 27.13 12.87
CA GLN A 551 11.82 26.75 12.57
C GLN A 551 11.10 26.04 13.73
N GLN A 552 11.84 25.45 14.66
CA GLN A 552 11.29 24.87 15.89
C GLN A 552 11.18 25.90 17.05
N GLY A 553 11.57 27.16 16.83
CA GLY A 553 11.61 28.21 17.84
C GLY A 553 12.78 28.10 18.83
N LYS A 554 13.76 27.23 18.58
CA LYS A 554 14.93 27.02 19.46
C LYS A 554 16.04 28.05 19.15
N LEU A 555 15.69 29.33 19.25
CA LEU A 555 16.53 30.44 18.77
C LEU A 555 17.98 30.42 19.30
N PRO A 556 18.28 30.19 20.60
CA PRO A 556 19.67 30.19 21.07
C PRO A 556 20.53 29.07 20.48
N MET A 557 19.93 27.90 20.23
CA MET A 557 20.63 26.78 19.61
C MET A 557 20.84 27.03 18.11
N ALA A 558 19.83 27.61 17.45
CA ALA A 558 19.90 27.98 16.05
C ALA A 558 21.01 29.01 15.80
N ASP A 559 21.10 30.03 16.65
CA ASP A 559 22.11 31.10 16.60
C ASP A 559 23.52 30.52 16.72
N SER A 560 23.75 29.68 17.73
CA SER A 560 25.03 28.99 17.92
C SER A 560 25.44 28.14 16.71
N ARG A 561 24.48 27.44 16.07
CA ARG A 561 24.77 26.58 14.91
C ARG A 561 25.08 27.37 13.65
N LEU A 562 24.31 28.41 13.37
CA LEU A 562 24.55 29.27 12.22
C LEU A 562 25.85 30.06 12.38
N GLN A 563 26.18 30.53 13.58
CA GLN A 563 27.47 31.18 13.83
C GLN A 563 28.65 30.22 13.60
N GLU A 564 28.58 28.98 14.10
CA GLU A 564 29.61 27.95 13.84
C GLU A 564 29.77 27.68 12.34
N SER A 565 28.65 27.68 11.59
CA SER A 565 28.66 27.57 10.13
C SER A 565 29.35 28.76 9.46
N ILE A 566 28.99 29.99 9.83
CA ILE A 566 29.54 31.24 9.29
C ILE A 566 31.05 31.32 9.52
N ASP A 567 31.49 31.01 10.73
CA ASP A 567 32.92 31.03 11.10
C ASP A 567 33.71 30.01 10.27
N LEU A 568 33.15 28.80 10.11
CA LEU A 568 33.77 27.74 9.32
C LEU A 568 33.81 28.07 7.82
N LEU A 569 32.74 28.62 7.25
CA LEU A 569 32.67 29.00 5.83
C LEU A 569 33.60 30.17 5.51
N SER A 570 33.70 31.12 6.43
CA SER A 570 34.64 32.23 6.36
C SER A 570 36.10 31.73 6.39
N PHE A 571 36.42 30.78 7.27
CA PHE A 571 37.74 30.15 7.33
C PHE A 571 38.07 29.34 6.06
N LEU A 572 37.07 28.72 5.42
CA LEU A 572 37.21 27.91 4.20
C LEU A 572 37.13 28.72 2.90
N GLU A 573 36.94 30.05 3.00
CA GLU A 573 36.79 30.98 1.88
C GLU A 573 35.68 30.55 0.88
N ASP A 574 34.58 29.99 1.39
CA ASP A 574 33.41 29.60 0.57
C ASP A 574 32.37 30.73 0.58
N GLU A 575 32.52 31.69 -0.34
CA GLU A 575 31.68 32.90 -0.41
C GLU A 575 30.19 32.58 -0.61
N ALA A 576 29.88 31.58 -1.45
CA ALA A 576 28.49 31.20 -1.75
C ALA A 576 27.81 30.56 -0.53
N GLY A 577 28.49 29.61 0.13
CA GLY A 577 27.97 29.02 1.37
C GLY A 577 27.87 30.05 2.50
N LEU A 578 28.83 30.96 2.59
CA LEU A 578 28.84 32.02 3.59
C LEU A 578 27.63 32.96 3.43
N ALA A 579 27.29 33.34 2.20
CA ALA A 579 26.11 34.15 1.92
C ALA A 579 24.82 33.44 2.35
N GLU A 580 24.70 32.13 2.12
CA GLU A 580 23.55 31.32 2.52
C GLU A 580 23.41 31.25 4.05
N ALA A 581 24.52 30.96 4.74
CA ALA A 581 24.52 30.88 6.20
C ALA A 581 24.22 32.23 6.88
N ILE A 582 24.75 33.33 6.32
CA ILE A 582 24.46 34.70 6.77
C ILE A 582 22.99 35.07 6.53
N HIS A 583 22.43 34.71 5.37
CA HIS A 583 21.00 34.90 5.08
C HIS A 583 20.14 34.18 6.12
N MET A 584 20.41 32.89 6.38
CA MET A 584 19.67 32.13 7.39
C MET A 584 19.83 32.73 8.80
N HIS A 585 21.01 33.27 9.14
CA HIS A 585 21.23 33.94 10.43
C HIS A 585 20.43 35.24 10.57
N GLY A 586 20.23 35.97 9.47
CA GLY A 586 19.41 37.18 9.43
C GLY A 586 17.98 36.97 9.95
N HIS A 587 17.40 35.78 9.75
CA HIS A 587 16.08 35.42 10.29
C HIS A 587 16.08 35.36 11.82
N ILE A 588 17.16 34.89 12.43
CA ILE A 588 17.30 34.88 13.90
C ILE A 588 17.39 36.31 14.44
N VAL A 589 18.20 37.15 13.78
CA VAL A 589 18.36 38.57 14.15
C VAL A 589 17.02 39.31 14.00
N PHE A 590 16.25 38.98 12.97
CA PHE A 590 14.89 39.49 12.77
C PHE A 590 13.96 39.10 13.93
N ASP A 591 13.94 37.82 14.33
CA ASP A 591 13.10 37.33 15.44
C ASP A 591 13.51 37.91 16.81
N GLN A 592 14.79 38.25 16.98
CA GLN A 592 15.30 39.01 18.12
C GLN A 592 14.86 40.48 18.11
N ARG A 593 14.13 40.93 17.07
CA ARG A 593 13.64 42.29 16.84
C ARG A 593 14.73 43.32 16.54
N ASN A 594 15.92 42.87 16.14
CA ASN A 594 17.00 43.73 15.67
C ASN A 594 16.83 44.03 14.18
N TYR A 595 15.72 44.69 13.81
CA TYR A 595 15.31 44.84 12.42
C TYR A 595 16.34 45.56 11.53
N GLU A 596 17.09 46.54 12.05
CA GLU A 596 18.12 47.21 11.25
C GLU A 596 19.34 46.34 10.98
N GLU A 597 19.71 45.49 11.92
CA GLU A 597 20.80 44.54 11.70
C GLU A 597 20.38 43.46 10.69
N ALA A 598 19.16 42.93 10.83
CA ALA A 598 18.57 42.00 9.86
C ALA A 598 18.51 42.60 8.45
N LYS A 599 18.09 43.87 8.33
CA LYS A 599 18.09 44.60 7.06
C LYS A 599 19.47 44.63 6.41
N ASN A 600 20.50 44.99 7.16
CA ASN A 600 21.86 45.06 6.66
C ASN A 600 22.37 43.68 6.22
N ILE A 601 22.06 42.64 6.99
CA ILE A 601 22.37 41.24 6.67
C ILE A 601 21.73 40.81 5.35
N PHE A 602 20.43 41.06 5.19
CA PHE A 602 19.71 40.69 3.97
C PHE A 602 20.16 41.50 2.75
N GLN A 603 20.44 42.81 2.90
CA GLN A 603 20.96 43.64 1.81
C GLN A 603 22.34 43.19 1.35
N LYS A 604 23.23 42.84 2.29
CA LYS A 604 24.56 42.32 1.95
C LYS A 604 24.43 40.98 1.21
N SER A 605 23.62 40.06 1.72
CA SER A 605 23.37 38.76 1.08
C SER A 605 22.77 38.94 -0.32
N LEU A 606 21.83 39.88 -0.48
CA LEU A 606 21.20 40.20 -1.77
C LEU A 606 22.24 40.63 -2.81
N SER A 607 23.15 41.53 -2.44
CA SER A 607 24.21 41.98 -3.35
C SER A 607 25.15 40.86 -3.79
N THR A 608 25.42 39.88 -2.91
CA THR A 608 26.22 38.70 -3.23
C THR A 608 25.48 37.79 -4.22
N TYR A 609 24.22 37.48 -3.99
CA TYR A 609 23.44 36.62 -4.89
C TYR A 609 23.11 37.27 -6.23
N GLU A 610 22.98 38.60 -6.28
CA GLU A 610 22.90 39.35 -7.54
C GLU A 610 24.17 39.19 -8.39
N ALA A 611 25.35 39.23 -7.76
CA ALA A 611 26.61 39.01 -8.45
C ALA A 611 26.79 37.55 -8.92
N LEU A 612 26.25 36.58 -8.17
CA LEU A 612 26.29 35.15 -8.50
C LEU A 612 25.24 34.74 -9.55
N GLY A 613 24.23 35.57 -9.80
CA GLY A 613 23.14 35.29 -10.75
C GLY A 613 22.09 34.30 -10.23
N ASP A 614 22.07 33.99 -8.93
CA ASP A 614 21.04 33.13 -8.35
C ASP A 614 19.72 33.89 -8.21
N CYS A 615 18.76 33.51 -9.04
CA CYS A 615 17.50 34.24 -9.14
C CYS A 615 16.50 33.88 -8.04
N VAL A 616 16.59 32.71 -7.41
CA VAL A 616 15.58 32.24 -6.45
C VAL A 616 15.86 32.77 -5.05
N ILE A 617 17.11 32.71 -4.61
CA ILE A 617 17.51 33.27 -3.32
C ILE A 617 17.33 34.79 -3.32
N ARG A 618 17.55 35.45 -4.47
CA ARG A 618 17.26 36.88 -4.66
C ARG A 618 15.80 37.23 -4.34
N ILE A 619 14.84 36.43 -4.83
CA ILE A 619 13.41 36.68 -4.58
C ILE A 619 13.09 36.52 -3.10
N THR A 620 13.65 35.48 -2.45
CA THR A 620 13.45 35.23 -1.02
C THR A 620 13.97 36.39 -0.18
N LEU A 621 15.18 36.88 -0.48
CA LEU A 621 15.79 38.02 0.20
C LEU A 621 15.01 39.33 0.03
N LEU A 622 14.45 39.58 -1.16
CA LEU A 622 13.55 40.71 -1.38
C LEU A 622 12.29 40.58 -0.50
N GLY A 623 11.74 39.37 -0.37
CA GLY A 623 10.61 39.10 0.51
C GLY A 623 10.94 39.35 1.99
N ASP A 624 12.13 38.95 2.42
CA ASP A 624 12.63 39.16 3.78
C ASP A 624 12.85 40.64 4.08
N LEU A 625 13.39 41.41 3.13
CA LEU A 625 13.51 42.86 3.22
C LEU A 625 12.14 43.56 3.28
N GLY A 626 11.17 43.07 2.51
CA GLY A 626 9.78 43.53 2.60
C GLY A 626 9.18 43.30 3.99
N LEU A 627 9.48 42.14 4.60
CA LEU A 627 9.01 41.80 5.94
C LEU A 627 9.66 42.72 7.00
N VAL A 628 10.96 42.94 6.92
CA VAL A 628 11.67 43.91 7.77
C VAL A 628 11.04 45.30 7.67
N ALA A 629 10.80 45.78 6.44
CA ALA A 629 10.22 47.10 6.20
C ALA A 629 8.80 47.24 6.80
N CYS A 630 7.97 46.19 6.70
CA CYS A 630 6.67 46.14 7.38
C CYS A 630 6.79 46.29 8.90
N HIS A 631 7.73 45.58 9.54
CA HIS A 631 7.94 45.65 10.98
C HIS A 631 8.54 47.00 11.44
N GLN A 632 9.25 47.70 10.56
CA GLN A 632 9.73 49.07 10.78
C GLN A 632 8.66 50.13 10.51
N GLY A 633 7.51 49.76 9.93
CA GLY A 633 6.46 50.69 9.50
C GLY A 633 6.75 51.42 8.18
N ASP A 634 7.81 51.05 7.46
CA ASP A 634 8.14 51.58 6.14
C ASP A 634 7.34 50.84 5.05
N LEU A 635 6.05 51.16 4.97
CA LEU A 635 5.12 50.51 4.04
C LEU A 635 5.47 50.78 2.56
N VAL A 636 6.15 51.90 2.28
CA VAL A 636 6.59 52.27 0.92
C VAL A 636 7.66 51.31 0.44
N SER A 637 8.71 51.11 1.24
CA SER A 637 9.76 50.15 0.90
C SER A 637 9.22 48.72 0.90
N ALA A 638 8.36 48.36 1.85
CA ALA A 638 7.75 47.03 1.90
C ALA A 638 6.99 46.70 0.61
N ARG A 639 6.14 47.62 0.15
CA ARG A 639 5.43 47.51 -1.12
C ARG A 639 6.39 47.34 -2.29
N ALA A 640 7.41 48.20 -2.39
CA ALA A 640 8.37 48.15 -3.50
C ALA A 640 9.15 46.82 -3.55
N TYR A 641 9.51 46.26 -2.39
CA TYR A 641 10.15 44.95 -2.33
C TYR A 641 9.21 43.82 -2.76
N TYR A 642 7.96 43.79 -2.27
CA TYR A 642 7.01 42.76 -2.65
C TYR A 642 6.53 42.86 -4.10
N GLU A 643 6.44 44.07 -4.67
CA GLU A 643 6.16 44.25 -6.10
C GLU A 643 7.29 43.68 -6.96
N GLN A 644 8.56 43.88 -6.58
CA GLN A 644 9.70 43.23 -7.23
C GLN A 644 9.68 41.71 -7.07
N CYS A 645 9.36 41.17 -5.88
CA CYS A 645 9.17 39.72 -5.69
C CYS A 645 8.11 39.17 -6.65
N MET A 646 6.97 39.88 -6.74
CA MET A 646 5.85 39.47 -7.59
C MET A 646 6.24 39.41 -9.06
N GLU A 647 6.94 40.44 -9.57
CA GLU A 647 7.43 40.46 -10.95
C GLU A 647 8.32 39.25 -11.25
N LEU A 648 9.22 38.91 -10.32
CA LEU A 648 10.12 37.78 -10.48
C LEU A 648 9.39 36.43 -10.37
N TYR A 649 8.49 36.25 -9.40
CA TYR A 649 7.70 35.02 -9.29
C TYR A 649 6.81 34.78 -10.52
N ILE A 650 6.23 35.84 -11.10
CA ILE A 650 5.49 35.75 -12.36
C ILE A 650 6.43 35.37 -13.51
N MET A 651 7.61 36.01 -13.60
CA MET A 651 8.60 35.74 -14.65
C MET A 651 9.11 34.30 -14.62
N TYR A 652 9.33 33.73 -13.44
CA TYR A 652 9.81 32.36 -13.25
C TYR A 652 8.69 31.31 -13.11
N GLU A 653 7.43 31.72 -13.22
CA GLU A 653 6.25 30.86 -13.11
C GLU A 653 6.14 30.08 -11.78
N ILE A 654 6.64 30.68 -10.68
CA ILE A 654 6.64 30.08 -9.33
C ILE A 654 5.35 30.48 -8.61
N LYS A 655 4.33 29.61 -8.69
CA LYS A 655 2.95 29.93 -8.29
C LYS A 655 2.70 30.02 -6.80
N ASP A 656 3.35 29.18 -6.00
CA ASP A 656 3.28 29.24 -4.53
C ASP A 656 3.89 30.57 -4.02
N GLY A 657 5.03 30.98 -4.58
CA GLY A 657 5.63 32.29 -4.31
C GLY A 657 4.73 33.47 -4.71
N GLU A 658 4.06 33.38 -5.87
CA GLU A 658 3.04 34.36 -6.30
C GLU A 658 1.92 34.49 -5.26
N ALA A 659 1.36 33.36 -4.81
CA ALA A 659 0.27 33.33 -3.85
C ALA A 659 0.67 33.92 -2.48
N GLN A 660 1.87 33.61 -2.00
CA GLN A 660 2.40 34.17 -0.75
C GLN A 660 2.66 35.67 -0.87
N THR A 661 3.19 36.14 -2.00
CA THR A 661 3.46 37.56 -2.23
C THR A 661 2.17 38.38 -2.28
N TYR A 662 1.08 37.82 -2.83
CA TYR A 662 -0.23 38.45 -2.72
C TYR A 662 -0.72 38.61 -1.27
N ILE A 663 -0.49 37.62 -0.39
CA ILE A 663 -0.79 37.77 1.04
C ILE A 663 0.00 38.94 1.62
N ARG A 664 1.31 39.02 1.33
CA ARG A 664 2.17 40.10 1.83
C ARG A 664 1.73 41.48 1.33
N LEU A 665 1.44 41.63 0.04
CA LEU A 665 0.89 42.89 -0.53
C LEU A 665 -0.48 43.25 0.05
N GLY A 666 -1.31 42.25 0.36
CA GLY A 666 -2.58 42.45 1.05
C GLY A 666 -2.38 42.93 2.49
N ASP A 667 -1.41 42.38 3.22
CA ASP A 667 -1.06 42.83 4.58
C ASP A 667 -0.54 44.28 4.57
N VAL A 668 0.27 44.68 3.58
CA VAL A 668 0.68 46.08 3.39
C VAL A 668 -0.55 46.98 3.12
N ALA A 669 -1.46 46.56 2.24
CA ALA A 669 -2.68 47.32 1.95
C ALA A 669 -3.60 47.45 3.19
N ARG A 670 -3.69 46.42 4.05
CA ARG A 670 -4.39 46.51 5.35
C ARG A 670 -3.75 47.52 6.28
N LEU A 671 -2.42 47.52 6.39
CA LEU A 671 -1.69 48.48 7.23
C LEU A 671 -1.87 49.93 6.74
N GLU A 672 -2.07 50.14 5.44
CA GLU A 672 -2.44 51.44 4.86
C GLU A 672 -3.93 51.80 5.03
N GLY A 673 -4.76 50.85 5.46
CA GLY A 673 -6.21 51.02 5.61
C GLY A 673 -7.02 50.81 4.32
N ASP A 674 -6.40 50.33 3.23
CA ASP A 674 -7.06 50.00 1.97
C ASP A 674 -7.54 48.53 1.97
N TYR A 675 -8.65 48.30 2.68
CA TYR A 675 -9.23 46.95 2.83
C TYR A 675 -9.84 46.40 1.53
N GLU A 676 -10.17 47.27 0.57
CA GLU A 676 -10.68 46.85 -0.74
C GLU A 676 -9.56 46.23 -1.57
N LYS A 677 -8.43 46.95 -1.69
CA LYS A 677 -7.24 46.43 -2.37
C LYS A 677 -6.66 45.21 -1.68
N ALA A 678 -6.65 45.20 -0.34
CA ALA A 678 -6.22 44.02 0.43
C ALA A 678 -7.06 42.77 0.09
N GLY A 679 -8.39 42.91 0.07
CA GLY A 679 -9.29 41.82 -0.30
C GLY A 679 -9.01 41.27 -1.70
N GLY A 680 -8.80 42.17 -2.67
CA GLY A 680 -8.47 41.77 -4.05
C GLY A 680 -7.16 40.99 -4.17
N PHE A 681 -6.14 41.31 -3.35
CA PHE A 681 -4.91 40.51 -3.30
C PHE A 681 -5.13 39.14 -2.65
N TYR A 682 -5.86 39.07 -1.54
CA TYR A 682 -6.14 37.80 -0.87
C TYR A 682 -7.00 36.86 -1.71
N GLU A 683 -7.94 37.38 -2.52
CA GLU A 683 -8.72 36.59 -3.48
C GLU A 683 -7.82 35.93 -4.54
N LYS A 684 -6.83 36.67 -5.06
CA LYS A 684 -5.84 36.11 -6.01
C LYS A 684 -5.01 35.01 -5.37
N SER A 685 -4.54 35.23 -4.13
CA SER A 685 -3.83 34.19 -3.35
C SER A 685 -4.70 32.93 -3.18
N LEU A 686 -5.96 33.10 -2.76
CA LEU A 686 -6.90 32.00 -2.57
C LEU A 686 -7.14 31.21 -3.86
N LEU A 687 -7.28 31.90 -5.00
CA LEU A 687 -7.48 31.27 -6.31
C LEU A 687 -6.30 30.37 -6.68
N ILE A 688 -5.07 30.85 -6.51
CA ILE A 688 -3.86 30.09 -6.79
C ILE A 688 -3.75 28.89 -5.84
N ASN A 689 -3.93 29.11 -4.53
CA ASN A 689 -3.83 28.05 -3.51
C ASN A 689 -4.88 26.95 -3.70
N ARG A 690 -6.09 27.28 -4.15
CA ARG A 690 -7.12 26.31 -4.56
C ARG A 690 -6.69 25.50 -5.79
N GLY A 691 -6.10 26.16 -6.78
CA GLY A 691 -5.52 25.48 -7.96
C GLY A 691 -4.40 24.51 -7.60
N LEU A 692 -3.53 24.91 -6.66
CA LEU A 692 -2.42 24.09 -6.15
C LEU A 692 -2.85 23.04 -5.11
N LYS A 693 -4.08 23.15 -4.58
CA LYS A 693 -4.64 22.28 -3.52
C LYS A 693 -3.85 22.30 -2.21
N ILE A 694 -3.24 23.44 -1.87
CA ILE A 694 -2.46 23.60 -0.64
C ILE A 694 -3.40 24.04 0.49
N SER A 695 -3.92 23.07 1.26
CA SER A 695 -5.03 23.30 2.20
C SER A 695 -4.73 24.27 3.34
N LEU A 696 -3.51 24.26 3.87
CA LEU A 696 -3.08 25.22 4.90
C LEU A 696 -3.01 26.66 4.37
N GLU A 697 -2.53 26.83 3.13
CA GLU A 697 -2.45 28.15 2.50
C GLU A 697 -3.83 28.68 2.10
N ILE A 698 -4.75 27.79 1.69
CA ILE A 698 -6.18 28.14 1.52
C ILE A 698 -6.73 28.70 2.83
N ALA A 699 -6.48 28.03 3.96
CA ALA A 699 -6.93 28.49 5.26
C ALA A 699 -6.33 29.86 5.61
N CYS A 700 -5.04 30.09 5.35
CA CYS A 700 -4.40 31.40 5.54
C CYS A 700 -5.09 32.49 4.70
N SER A 701 -5.31 32.27 3.41
CA SER A 701 -6.00 33.23 2.54
C SER A 701 -7.42 33.54 3.02
N LEU A 702 -8.18 32.54 3.48
CA LEU A 702 -9.53 32.72 4.03
C LEU A 702 -9.51 33.55 5.32
N HIS A 703 -8.55 33.31 6.22
CA HIS A 703 -8.38 34.10 7.44
C HIS A 703 -8.14 35.58 7.10
N LYS A 704 -7.23 35.86 6.16
CA LYS A 704 -6.91 37.23 5.72
C LYS A 704 -8.11 37.92 5.04
N LEU A 705 -8.89 37.20 4.24
CA LEU A 705 -10.15 37.71 3.68
C LEU A 705 -11.18 38.03 4.76
N GLY A 706 -11.20 37.27 5.86
CA GLY A 706 -12.07 37.54 7.01
C GLY A 706 -11.89 38.94 7.56
N PHE A 707 -10.64 39.41 7.68
CA PHE A 707 -10.34 40.77 8.12
C PHE A 707 -10.73 41.85 7.09
N SER A 708 -10.53 41.59 5.79
CA SER A 708 -11.02 42.51 4.74
C SER A 708 -12.54 42.67 4.81
N ALA A 709 -13.30 41.57 4.94
CA ALA A 709 -14.75 41.59 5.08
C ALA A 709 -15.20 42.28 6.39
N LEU A 710 -14.51 42.02 7.51
CA LEU A 710 -14.79 42.67 8.80
C LEU A 710 -14.72 44.20 8.67
N HIS A 711 -13.65 44.69 8.03
CA HIS A 711 -13.41 46.11 7.86
C HIS A 711 -14.29 46.80 6.82
N LYS A 712 -14.84 46.04 5.87
CA LYS A 712 -15.93 46.48 4.98
C LYS A 712 -17.31 46.50 5.65
N GLY A 713 -17.42 45.97 6.87
CA GLY A 713 -18.69 45.88 7.62
C GLY A 713 -19.53 44.64 7.27
N GLU A 714 -18.98 43.69 6.51
CA GLU A 714 -19.64 42.47 6.06
C GLU A 714 -19.53 41.36 7.13
N LEU A 715 -20.08 41.63 8.33
CA LEU A 715 -19.84 40.83 9.53
C LEU A 715 -20.19 39.34 9.38
N HIS A 716 -21.26 39.02 8.65
CA HIS A 716 -21.66 37.63 8.39
C HIS A 716 -20.65 36.88 7.52
N GLN A 717 -20.11 37.56 6.49
CA GLN A 717 -19.10 36.99 5.61
C GLN A 717 -17.76 36.82 6.34
N ALA A 718 -17.36 37.82 7.12
CA ALA A 718 -16.17 37.74 7.98
C ALA A 718 -16.23 36.52 8.92
N GLN A 719 -17.37 36.34 9.59
CA GLN A 719 -17.59 35.19 10.49
C GLN A 719 -17.49 33.85 9.75
N ALA A 720 -18.08 33.74 8.55
CA ALA A 720 -18.03 32.52 7.75
C ALA A 720 -16.60 32.18 7.32
N LEU A 721 -15.84 33.17 6.83
CA LEU A 721 -14.45 33.02 6.40
C LEU A 721 -13.53 32.58 7.54
N PHE A 722 -13.64 33.21 8.72
CA PHE A 722 -12.86 32.81 9.89
C PHE A 722 -13.20 31.40 10.40
N ARG A 723 -14.48 30.99 10.33
CA ARG A 723 -14.90 29.63 10.72
C ARG A 723 -14.39 28.57 9.74
N GLU A 724 -14.47 28.84 8.45
CA GLU A 724 -13.96 27.93 7.42
C GLU A 724 -12.44 27.76 7.56
N SER A 725 -11.72 28.87 7.75
CA SER A 725 -10.29 28.83 8.03
C SER A 725 -9.98 28.07 9.33
N LEU A 726 -10.68 28.36 10.44
CA LEU A 726 -10.48 27.67 11.71
C LEU A 726 -10.68 26.15 11.60
N ALA A 727 -11.68 25.70 10.84
CA ALA A 727 -11.94 24.28 10.63
C ALA A 727 -10.78 23.58 9.91
N LEU A 728 -10.26 24.20 8.84
CA LEU A 728 -9.08 23.69 8.14
C LEU A 728 -7.85 23.69 9.05
N GLN A 729 -7.57 24.80 9.74
CA GLN A 729 -6.42 24.87 10.65
C GLN A 729 -6.50 23.81 11.76
N HIS A 730 -7.70 23.57 12.30
CA HIS A 730 -7.98 22.52 13.30
C HIS A 730 -7.72 21.11 12.75
N GLU A 731 -8.21 20.81 11.55
CA GLU A 731 -7.98 19.51 10.88
C GLU A 731 -6.48 19.20 10.73
N PHE A 732 -5.67 20.22 10.40
CA PHE A 732 -4.22 20.09 10.23
C PHE A 732 -3.41 20.28 11.53
N GLY A 733 -4.06 20.55 12.67
CA GLY A 733 -3.37 20.75 13.94
C GLY A 733 -2.52 22.03 14.02
N ASN A 734 -2.69 22.99 13.10
CA ASN A 734 -1.92 24.24 13.07
C ASN A 734 -2.35 25.19 14.19
N GLN A 735 -1.61 25.17 15.30
CA GLN A 735 -1.92 25.97 16.49
C GLN A 735 -1.91 27.49 16.21
N GLN A 736 -0.97 27.99 15.41
CA GLN A 736 -0.90 29.43 15.10
C GLN A 736 -2.14 29.87 14.33
N GLY A 737 -2.47 29.17 13.23
CA GLY A 737 -3.63 29.50 12.42
C GLY A 737 -4.95 29.42 13.21
N MET A 738 -5.06 28.48 14.16
CA MET A 738 -6.21 28.41 15.08
C MET A 738 -6.29 29.64 15.98
N ALA A 739 -5.17 30.07 16.56
CA ALA A 739 -5.13 31.28 17.38
C ALA A 739 -5.51 32.52 16.57
N GLU A 740 -5.01 32.60 15.34
CA GLU A 740 -5.30 33.71 14.44
C GLU A 740 -6.79 33.81 14.12
N CYS A 741 -7.42 32.69 13.78
CA CYS A 741 -8.85 32.64 13.49
C CYS A 741 -9.72 32.91 14.73
N LEU A 742 -9.32 32.42 15.91
CA LEU A 742 -10.04 32.71 17.16
C LEU A 742 -10.06 34.20 17.47
N ALA A 743 -8.95 34.90 17.27
CA ALA A 743 -8.91 36.34 17.47
C ALA A 743 -9.66 37.10 16.36
N GLY A 744 -9.64 36.63 15.11
CA GLY A 744 -10.51 37.17 14.05
C GLY A 744 -12.01 37.04 14.38
N LEU A 745 -12.43 35.89 14.92
CA LEU A 745 -13.79 35.69 15.43
C LEU A 745 -14.10 36.58 16.64
N ALA A 746 -13.13 36.76 17.54
CA ALA A 746 -13.26 37.69 18.65
C ALA A 746 -13.48 39.12 18.15
N SER A 747 -12.73 39.56 17.13
CA SER A 747 -12.95 40.84 16.46
C SER A 747 -14.37 40.95 15.91
N VAL A 748 -14.90 39.92 15.22
CA VAL A 748 -16.33 39.92 14.79
C VAL A 748 -17.27 40.12 15.98
N ASP A 749 -17.06 39.41 17.10
CA ASP A 749 -17.86 39.54 18.31
C ASP A 749 -17.84 40.98 18.87
N VAL A 750 -16.70 41.67 18.81
CA VAL A 750 -16.59 43.10 19.19
C VAL A 750 -17.47 44.00 18.34
N TYR A 751 -17.52 43.77 17.01
CA TYR A 751 -18.34 44.57 16.11
C TYR A 751 -19.84 44.27 16.22
N VAL A 752 -20.20 43.03 16.62
CA VAL A 752 -21.60 42.63 16.89
C VAL A 752 -22.07 43.05 18.30
N GLY A 753 -21.15 43.38 19.21
CA GLY A 753 -21.44 43.80 20.58
C GLY A 753 -21.41 42.68 21.63
N ARG A 754 -20.85 41.52 21.28
CA ARG A 754 -20.68 40.33 22.14
C ARG A 754 -19.33 40.38 22.88
N TYR A 755 -19.17 41.38 23.74
CA TYR A 755 -17.86 41.69 24.31
C TYR A 755 -17.32 40.64 25.29
N GLU A 756 -18.19 39.86 25.94
CA GLU A 756 -17.76 38.75 26.80
C GLU A 756 -17.22 37.57 26.00
N GLU A 757 -17.91 37.22 24.90
CA GLU A 757 -17.46 36.17 23.98
C GLU A 757 -16.15 36.57 23.31
N ALA A 758 -16.02 37.83 22.89
CA ALA A 758 -14.77 38.38 22.36
C ALA A 758 -13.62 38.22 23.37
N ALA A 759 -13.83 38.56 24.65
CA ALA A 759 -12.81 38.40 25.69
C ALA A 759 -12.37 36.94 25.88
N ARG A 760 -13.31 35.97 25.82
CA ARG A 760 -12.98 34.54 25.89
C ARG A 760 -12.15 34.07 24.69
N ASN A 761 -12.54 34.48 23.48
CA ASN A 761 -11.86 34.08 22.25
C ASN A 761 -10.46 34.71 22.14
N PHE A 762 -10.30 36.00 22.50
CA PHE A 762 -8.97 36.64 22.60
C PHE A 762 -8.07 35.96 23.63
N CYS A 763 -8.62 35.59 24.79
CA CYS A 763 -7.88 34.86 25.81
C CYS A 763 -7.38 33.51 25.27
N ALA A 764 -8.25 32.73 24.61
CA ALA A 764 -7.88 31.46 24.01
C ALA A 764 -6.78 31.60 22.96
N ALA A 765 -6.90 32.56 22.04
CA ALA A 765 -5.86 32.86 21.04
C ALA A 765 -4.52 33.18 21.71
N ARG A 766 -4.52 34.04 22.74
CA ARG A 766 -3.32 34.44 23.46
C ARG A 766 -2.67 33.28 24.22
N ARG A 767 -3.46 32.35 24.78
CA ARG A 767 -2.95 31.13 25.42
C ARG A 767 -2.22 30.23 24.44
N ILE A 768 -2.79 30.04 23.25
CA ILE A 768 -2.15 29.24 22.21
C ILE A 768 -0.81 29.87 21.82
N LEU A 769 -0.79 31.17 21.51
CA LEU A 769 0.43 31.87 21.09
C LEU A 769 1.49 31.96 22.19
N THR A 770 1.09 32.15 23.45
CA THR A 770 2.04 32.15 24.58
C THR A 770 2.69 30.79 24.75
N LYS A 771 1.94 29.70 24.49
CA LYS A 771 2.45 28.33 24.56
C LYS A 771 3.37 27.99 23.38
N THR A 772 3.08 28.50 22.18
CA THR A 772 3.86 28.21 20.97
C THR A 772 5.07 29.14 20.80
N GLY A 773 5.03 30.35 21.37
CA GLY A 773 6.09 31.36 21.22
C GLY A 773 6.16 32.00 19.82
N LEU A 774 5.16 31.78 18.97
CA LEU A 774 5.17 32.21 17.57
C LEU A 774 4.80 33.71 17.42
N PRO A 775 5.46 34.44 16.51
CA PRO A 775 5.19 35.86 16.29
C PRO A 775 3.84 36.08 15.57
N ILE A 776 3.17 37.19 15.89
CA ILE A 776 1.95 37.64 15.21
C ILE A 776 2.33 38.63 14.12
N GLY A 777 1.73 38.52 12.93
CA GLY A 777 1.95 39.47 11.84
C GLY A 777 1.57 40.91 12.22
N PRO A 778 2.26 41.95 11.71
CA PRO A 778 2.02 43.34 12.11
C PRO A 778 0.58 43.81 11.90
N ALA A 779 -0.05 43.45 10.77
CA ALA A 779 -1.44 43.82 10.47
C ALA A 779 -2.43 43.22 11.48
N ASP A 780 -2.27 41.91 11.75
CA ASP A 780 -3.15 41.20 12.68
C ASP A 780 -2.94 41.68 14.11
N LEU A 781 -1.69 41.93 14.52
CA LEU A 781 -1.37 42.46 15.85
C LEU A 781 -2.01 43.84 16.09
N ALA A 782 -1.92 44.75 15.12
CA ALA A 782 -2.49 46.09 15.22
C ALA A 782 -4.02 46.04 15.39
N GLU A 783 -4.70 45.20 14.60
CA GLU A 783 -6.15 45.05 14.65
C GLU A 783 -6.61 44.34 15.93
N TRP A 784 -5.89 43.30 16.39
CA TRP A 784 -6.21 42.61 17.65
C TRP A 784 -6.09 43.53 18.85
N GLN A 785 -5.00 44.30 18.96
CA GLN A 785 -4.79 45.21 20.08
C GLN A 785 -5.92 46.24 20.15
N ARG A 786 -6.26 46.84 19.01
CA ARG A 786 -7.38 47.79 18.89
C ARG A 786 -8.71 47.16 19.31
N ASP A 787 -9.00 45.94 18.85
CA ASP A 787 -10.29 45.30 19.09
C ASP A 787 -10.40 44.74 20.52
N GLU A 788 -9.31 44.24 21.11
CA GLU A 788 -9.23 43.84 22.52
C GLU A 788 -9.46 45.05 23.44
N GLU A 789 -8.81 46.19 23.16
CA GLU A 789 -9.02 47.43 23.91
C GLU A 789 -10.47 47.93 23.81
N LYS A 790 -11.07 47.85 22.62
CA LYS A 790 -12.47 48.19 22.39
C LYS A 790 -13.41 47.27 23.17
N ALA A 791 -13.15 45.97 23.20
CA ALA A 791 -13.90 45.00 23.99
C ALA A 791 -13.81 45.33 25.49
N ARG A 792 -12.60 45.58 25.99
CA ARG A 792 -12.33 45.94 27.40
C ARG A 792 -13.04 47.23 27.81
N SER A 793 -13.01 48.24 26.94
CA SER A 793 -13.67 49.53 27.17
C SER A 793 -15.20 49.40 27.20
N LYS A 794 -15.79 48.64 26.26
CA LYS A 794 -17.26 48.51 26.13
C LYS A 794 -17.90 47.53 27.11
N CYS A 795 -17.21 46.45 27.47
CA CYS A 795 -17.65 45.46 28.46
C CYS A 795 -17.54 45.99 29.90
N GLY A 796 -16.61 46.92 30.14
CA GLY A 796 -16.21 47.34 31.47
C GLY A 796 -15.21 46.38 32.10
N SER A 797 -14.19 46.92 32.78
CA SER A 797 -13.00 46.16 33.19
C SER A 797 -13.32 44.92 34.03
N LYS A 798 -14.26 45.00 34.97
CA LYS A 798 -14.59 43.87 35.86
C LYS A 798 -15.25 42.70 35.10
N GLN A 799 -16.12 42.99 34.15
CA GLN A 799 -16.83 41.97 33.37
C GLN A 799 -15.92 41.37 32.31
N PHE A 800 -15.05 42.18 31.71
CA PHE A 800 -13.97 41.72 30.83
C PHE A 800 -13.05 40.73 31.54
N GLU A 801 -12.53 41.06 32.73
CA GLU A 801 -11.63 40.16 33.47
C GLU A 801 -12.32 38.86 33.89
N LEU A 802 -13.62 38.89 34.21
CA LEU A 802 -14.40 37.66 34.49
C LEU A 802 -14.52 36.77 33.25
N ALA A 803 -14.84 37.36 32.09
CA ALA A 803 -14.94 36.63 30.83
C ALA A 803 -13.56 36.11 30.39
N TRP A 804 -12.51 36.90 30.57
CA TRP A 804 -11.13 36.50 30.33
C TRP A 804 -10.70 35.32 31.21
N SER A 805 -11.04 35.34 32.50
CA SER A 805 -10.79 34.22 33.41
C SER A 805 -11.49 32.94 32.96
N LYS A 806 -12.74 33.02 32.49
CA LYS A 806 -13.43 31.85 31.91
C LYS A 806 -12.69 31.30 30.68
N GLY A 807 -12.16 32.18 29.82
CA GLY A 807 -11.33 31.79 28.68
C GLY A 807 -9.99 31.14 29.09
N MET A 808 -9.48 31.42 30.30
CA MET A 808 -8.33 30.72 30.89
C MET A 808 -8.70 29.33 31.41
N ASP A 809 -9.86 29.20 32.04
CA ASP A 809 -10.32 27.95 32.67
C ASP A 809 -10.80 26.92 31.64
N ASP A 810 -11.51 27.37 30.59
CA ASP A 810 -12.06 26.48 29.58
C ASP A 810 -10.96 25.82 28.73
N PRO A 811 -11.05 24.51 28.41
CA PRO A 811 -10.16 23.89 27.45
C PRO A 811 -10.24 24.58 26.09
N VAL A 812 -9.09 24.89 25.46
CA VAL A 812 -9.05 25.53 24.13
C VAL A 812 -9.89 24.76 23.10
N GLU A 813 -9.85 23.43 23.15
CA GLU A 813 -10.64 22.55 22.29
C GLU A 813 -12.16 22.73 22.48
N PHE A 814 -12.60 23.03 23.70
CA PHE A 814 -14.01 23.33 23.98
C PHE A 814 -14.41 24.67 23.34
N ILE A 815 -13.53 25.68 23.43
CA ILE A 815 -13.75 27.00 22.82
C ILE A 815 -13.81 26.86 21.29
N ILE A 816 -12.88 26.13 20.66
CA ILE A 816 -12.88 25.88 19.21
C ILE A 816 -14.19 25.21 18.77
N LYS A 817 -14.62 24.16 19.47
CA LYS A 817 -15.90 23.48 19.17
C LYS A 817 -17.11 24.39 19.33
N SER A 818 -17.08 25.33 20.26
CA SER A 818 -18.19 26.26 20.49
C SER A 818 -18.36 27.28 19.36
N VAL A 819 -17.28 27.58 18.62
CA VAL A 819 -17.30 28.54 17.51
C VAL A 819 -17.44 27.90 16.13
N LEU A 820 -17.13 26.60 16.00
CA LEU A 820 -17.35 25.83 14.79
C LEU A 820 -18.82 25.34 14.69
N PRO A 821 -19.42 25.29 13.48
CA PRO A 821 -20.77 24.75 13.31
C PRO A 821 -20.81 23.23 13.57
N GLU A 822 -21.93 22.71 14.11
CA GLU A 822 -22.14 21.27 14.36
C GLU A 822 -22.25 20.41 13.08
N VAL A 823 -22.23 21.01 11.89
CA VAL A 823 -22.39 20.35 10.59
C VAL A 823 -21.06 20.39 9.82
N PRO A 824 -20.62 19.30 9.17
CA PRO A 824 -19.38 19.30 8.40
C PRO A 824 -19.47 20.34 7.27
N LEU A 825 -18.47 21.21 7.17
CA LEU A 825 -18.28 22.10 6.02
C LEU A 825 -18.17 21.22 4.76
N LEU A 826 -18.99 21.53 3.76
CA LEU A 826 -18.98 20.85 2.47
C LEU A 826 -17.58 20.93 1.86
N LYS A 827 -16.95 19.77 1.63
CA LYS A 827 -15.75 19.65 0.80
C LYS A 827 -16.10 20.12 -0.61
N SER A 828 -15.70 21.34 -0.97
CA SER A 828 -15.73 21.86 -2.35
C SER A 828 -14.32 22.06 -2.87
#